data_AF-A0A960ZT59-F1
#
_entry.id   AF-A0A960ZT59-F1
#
_cell.length_a   1.000
_cell.length_b   1.000
_cell.length_c   1.000
_cell.angle_alpha   90.00
_cell.angle_beta   90.00
_cell.angle_gamma   90.00
#
_symmetry.space_group_name_H-M   'P 1'
#
loop_
_entity.id
_entity.type
_entity.pdbx_description
1 polymer ?
#
loop_
_entity_poly.entity_id
_entity_poly.type
_entity_poly.pdbx_seq_one_letter_code
_entity_poly.pdbx_strand_id
1 'polypeptide(L)'
;MRTVPFISVALVLLVSAAGADAATPINFSKQIRPILSENCFFCHGPDEKKREADLRLDDEASAKANHDGVTAVVPGHPERSALIERILSTDPDEVMPPPKQHKTIPPQQVALLKEWILQGAQWGKHWSYEQVVRPEVPQYQGPSDNPIDAFLAKRLQDEGLHFSPQADPATLVRRVALDLTGLPPTLEELQKFADSKAYPAMVDHYLNSPAYGEHWARIWLDLARYADSSGYPSDQPREIWGYRDWVVDALNQNMPFDQFTIEQLAGDLLPKPTDDQLIATAFHRNTMTQNEGGTSDEEFRVAAIIDRVNTTMAVWMGTTMACAQCHTHKYDPITQKEYFQFYAFLNQSADADKKDESPLHEFMPEAVKAKHEALQNQIAAIEQRFDHPPTDWLTGFAAWEQSLTKPLTWQAARPLSAKTQSGHPATLTPDGHVTLATRAETDSYTIELPLTQKQITALALDTLPQPGFGNFVISGLSAEIVPPAGTPAPKARFVRIELPGNKKFLQLAEVQVFSGTENIAPKGTATQSSQYTVAEAKRAIDGRTEGDYNKGSVSHTSGNEKNPWWEVDLQAQHSVQRIVVWNRTDGGTASRLDGYRVIALDEKRRPVWQSEPQATAPQVSQEFVTSGEIPIVFAAAQADYEQSGFSAASVLQPKTKDRKGWAIAGATEKPHTLTLTTKTPIEVPAGSKLRIVIAQQSEYP
;
A
#
# COMPACT_ATOMS: atom_id res chain seq x y z
N MET A 1 -89.38 -33.71 -30.21
CA MET A 1 -89.04 -35.08 -30.65
C MET A 1 -88.50 -35.81 -29.43
N ARG A 2 -89.31 -36.66 -28.75
CA ARG A 2 -89.34 -38.15 -28.86
C ARG A 2 -87.92 -38.72 -28.63
N THR A 3 -87.56 -39.49 -27.59
CA THR A 3 -88.14 -40.68 -26.93
C THR A 3 -87.31 -40.99 -25.65
N VAL A 4 -87.89 -41.28 -24.47
CA VAL A 4 -88.20 -42.60 -23.80
C VAL A 4 -86.98 -43.53 -23.56
N PRO A 5 -86.84 -44.15 -22.35
CA PRO A 5 -85.59 -44.68 -21.78
C PRO A 5 -85.41 -46.20 -21.97
N PHE A 6 -84.21 -46.72 -21.72
CA PHE A 6 -83.98 -48.15 -21.52
C PHE A 6 -83.07 -48.40 -20.31
N ILE A 7 -83.66 -49.05 -19.32
CA ILE A 7 -82.99 -49.69 -18.19
C ILE A 7 -82.40 -51.00 -18.73
N SER A 8 -81.09 -51.18 -18.61
CA SER A 8 -80.43 -52.47 -18.77
C SER A 8 -79.70 -52.81 -17.48
N VAL A 9 -80.27 -53.79 -16.77
CA VAL A 9 -79.64 -54.52 -15.67
C VAL A 9 -78.50 -55.35 -16.26
N ALA A 10 -77.27 -55.05 -15.86
CA ALA A 10 -76.10 -55.89 -16.12
C ALA A 10 -75.58 -56.44 -14.79
N LEU A 11 -75.71 -57.75 -14.67
CA LEU A 11 -75.25 -58.62 -13.59
C LEU A 11 -73.73 -58.53 -13.47
N VAL A 12 -73.22 -57.86 -12.43
CA VAL A 12 -71.78 -57.85 -12.10
C VAL A 12 -71.47 -59.07 -11.23
N LEU A 13 -70.81 -60.05 -11.85
CA LEU A 13 -70.12 -61.13 -11.16
C LEU A 13 -69.01 -60.52 -10.29
N LEU A 14 -69.18 -60.57 -8.97
CA LEU A 14 -68.11 -60.34 -8.00
C LEU A 14 -67.08 -61.48 -8.11
N VAL A 15 -66.07 -61.26 -8.95
CA VAL A 15 -64.78 -61.93 -8.80
C VAL A 15 -64.02 -61.13 -7.75
N SER A 16 -64.03 -61.62 -6.51
CA SER A 16 -63.11 -61.16 -5.47
C SER A 16 -61.70 -61.56 -5.86
N ALA A 17 -61.05 -60.73 -6.68
CA ALA A 17 -59.61 -60.73 -6.78
C ALA A 17 -59.08 -60.26 -5.42
N ALA A 18 -58.70 -61.23 -4.57
CA ALA A 18 -57.75 -60.97 -3.51
C ALA A 18 -56.48 -60.46 -4.20
N GLY A 19 -56.34 -59.13 -4.25
CA GLY A 19 -55.10 -58.51 -4.63
C GLY A 19 -54.04 -59.04 -3.69
N ALA A 20 -53.09 -59.81 -4.23
CA ALA A 20 -51.81 -59.96 -3.57
C ALA A 20 -51.28 -58.55 -3.39
N ASP A 21 -51.21 -58.08 -2.14
CA ASP A 21 -50.50 -56.85 -1.81
C ASP A 21 -49.10 -56.98 -2.40
N ALA A 22 -48.85 -56.24 -3.48
CA ALA A 22 -47.49 -56.09 -3.98
C ALA A 22 -46.73 -55.40 -2.85
N ALA A 23 -45.82 -56.13 -2.21
CA ALA A 23 -45.00 -55.58 -1.15
C ALA A 23 -44.40 -54.26 -1.63
N THR A 24 -44.53 -53.21 -0.83
CA THR A 24 -44.04 -51.87 -1.16
C THR A 24 -42.58 -51.98 -1.62
N PRO A 25 -42.21 -51.43 -2.79
CA PRO A 25 -40.85 -51.50 -3.29
C PRO A 25 -39.85 -50.95 -2.28
N ILE A 26 -38.81 -51.73 -1.96
CA ILE A 26 -37.78 -51.29 -1.02
C ILE A 26 -36.93 -50.20 -1.69
N ASN A 27 -36.85 -49.04 -1.05
CA ASN A 27 -36.00 -47.95 -1.50
C ASN A 27 -34.56 -48.13 -0.99
N PHE A 28 -33.64 -48.48 -1.89
CA PHE A 28 -32.24 -48.72 -1.52
C PHE A 28 -31.63 -47.55 -0.72
N SER A 29 -31.77 -46.33 -1.22
CA SER A 29 -31.11 -45.13 -0.69
C SER A 29 -31.56 -44.78 0.74
N LYS A 30 -32.84 -44.96 1.05
CA LYS A 30 -33.44 -44.66 2.36
C LYS A 30 -33.39 -45.82 3.34
N GLN A 31 -33.46 -47.06 2.85
CA GLN A 31 -33.70 -48.24 3.70
C GLN A 31 -32.49 -49.19 3.76
N ILE A 32 -31.78 -49.40 2.65
CA ILE A 32 -30.72 -50.42 2.55
C ILE A 32 -29.33 -49.83 2.73
N ARG A 33 -29.02 -48.74 2.03
CA ARG A 33 -27.72 -48.09 2.09
C ARG A 33 -27.32 -47.71 3.53
N PRO A 34 -28.20 -47.18 4.40
CA PRO A 34 -27.82 -46.90 5.79
C PRO A 34 -27.35 -48.16 6.54
N ILE A 35 -28.02 -49.30 6.32
CA ILE A 35 -27.64 -50.59 6.94
C ILE A 35 -26.24 -51.01 6.46
N LEU A 36 -26.00 -50.97 5.15
CA LEU A 36 -24.70 -51.34 4.58
C LEU A 36 -23.58 -50.36 4.98
N SER A 37 -23.88 -49.07 5.03
CA SER A 37 -22.93 -48.04 5.45
C SER A 37 -22.51 -48.19 6.90
N GLU A 38 -23.47 -48.49 7.78
CA GLU A 38 -23.21 -48.67 9.20
C GLU A 38 -22.43 -49.96 9.48
N ASN A 39 -22.74 -51.05 8.76
CA ASN A 39 -22.28 -52.39 9.12
C ASN A 39 -21.19 -52.96 8.21
N CYS A 40 -21.07 -52.50 6.96
CA CYS A 40 -20.29 -53.20 5.92
C CYS A 40 -19.23 -52.33 5.25
N PHE A 41 -19.50 -51.05 4.94
CA PHE A 41 -18.61 -50.23 4.10
C PHE A 41 -17.22 -49.96 4.68
N PHE A 42 -17.02 -50.16 5.99
CA PHE A 42 -15.70 -50.03 6.58
C PHE A 42 -14.68 -51.05 6.00
N CYS A 43 -15.10 -52.30 5.79
CA CYS A 43 -14.26 -53.37 5.21
C CYS A 43 -14.59 -53.65 3.73
N HIS A 44 -15.80 -53.32 3.27
CA HIS A 44 -16.25 -53.59 1.90
C HIS A 44 -16.77 -52.33 1.21
N GLY A 45 -16.06 -51.21 1.37
CA GLY A 45 -16.42 -49.92 0.80
C GLY A 45 -15.32 -49.31 -0.07
N PRO A 46 -15.31 -47.97 -0.25
CA PRO A 46 -14.44 -47.31 -1.21
C PRO A 46 -12.95 -47.25 -0.80
N ASP A 47 -12.61 -47.42 0.48
CA ASP A 47 -11.21 -47.38 0.95
C ASP A 47 -10.43 -48.65 0.59
N GLU A 48 -9.57 -48.57 -0.43
CA GLU A 48 -8.75 -49.67 -0.93
C GLU A 48 -7.80 -50.26 0.13
N LYS A 49 -7.29 -49.46 1.08
CA LYS A 49 -6.32 -49.93 2.08
C LYS A 49 -6.96 -50.76 3.19
N LYS A 50 -8.28 -50.65 3.35
CA LYS A 50 -9.08 -51.41 4.33
C LYS A 50 -9.98 -52.46 3.67
N ARG A 51 -10.00 -52.50 2.33
CA ARG A 51 -10.91 -53.37 1.58
C ARG A 51 -10.51 -54.83 1.76
N GLU A 52 -11.45 -55.63 2.21
CA GLU A 52 -11.32 -57.08 2.34
C GLU A 52 -11.94 -57.76 1.11
N ALA A 53 -11.26 -58.81 0.63
CA ALA A 53 -11.68 -59.63 -0.51
C ALA A 53 -11.95 -58.86 -1.83
N ASP A 54 -11.36 -57.66 -1.99
CA ASP A 54 -11.61 -56.75 -3.12
C ASP A 54 -13.09 -56.44 -3.40
N LEU A 55 -13.98 -56.76 -2.45
CA LEU A 55 -15.43 -56.61 -2.58
C LEU A 55 -15.86 -55.20 -2.20
N ARG A 56 -16.68 -54.58 -3.06
CA ARG A 56 -17.34 -53.30 -2.80
C ARG A 56 -18.85 -53.48 -2.73
N LEU A 57 -19.39 -53.29 -1.54
CA LEU A 57 -20.84 -53.27 -1.29
C LEU A 57 -21.44 -51.87 -1.50
N ASP A 58 -20.60 -50.84 -1.71
CA ASP A 58 -21.02 -49.49 -2.09
C ASP A 58 -21.24 -49.33 -3.61
N ASP A 59 -20.73 -50.28 -4.40
CA ASP A 59 -20.80 -50.32 -5.86
C ASP A 59 -21.66 -51.50 -6.35
N GLU A 60 -22.67 -51.23 -7.16
CA GLU A 60 -23.62 -52.25 -7.64
C GLU A 60 -22.92 -53.35 -8.45
N ALA A 61 -22.04 -52.94 -9.37
CA ALA A 61 -21.38 -53.86 -10.28
C ALA A 61 -20.48 -54.83 -9.50
N SER A 62 -19.73 -54.34 -8.52
CA SER A 62 -18.90 -55.16 -7.63
C SER A 62 -19.73 -56.07 -6.74
N ALA A 63 -20.81 -55.58 -6.13
CA ALA A 63 -21.67 -56.37 -5.24
C ALA A 63 -22.42 -57.51 -5.96
N LYS A 64 -22.74 -57.32 -7.25
CA LYS A 64 -23.40 -58.31 -8.10
C LYS A 64 -22.44 -59.14 -8.96
N ALA A 65 -21.15 -58.81 -8.96
CA ALA A 65 -20.14 -59.57 -9.69
C ALA A 65 -19.89 -60.93 -9.02
N ASN A 66 -19.53 -61.91 -9.85
CA ASN A 66 -19.04 -63.19 -9.35
C ASN A 66 -17.53 -63.08 -9.07
N HIS A 67 -17.15 -63.34 -7.84
CA HIS A 67 -15.77 -63.38 -7.36
C HIS A 67 -15.47 -64.83 -6.95
N ASP A 68 -14.73 -65.56 -7.79
CA ASP A 68 -14.33 -66.96 -7.57
C ASP A 68 -15.49 -67.91 -7.20
N GLY A 69 -16.63 -67.75 -7.86
CA GLY A 69 -17.83 -68.56 -7.63
C GLY A 69 -18.78 -67.99 -6.58
N VAL A 70 -18.39 -66.95 -5.84
CA VAL A 70 -19.20 -66.30 -4.80
C VAL A 70 -19.78 -64.98 -5.33
N THR A 71 -21.03 -64.69 -5.02
CA THR A 71 -21.69 -63.43 -5.38
C THR A 71 -22.35 -62.85 -4.14
N ALA A 72 -21.99 -61.62 -3.76
CA ALA A 72 -22.48 -61.02 -2.54
C ALA A 72 -24.00 -60.80 -2.59
N VAL A 73 -24.50 -60.27 -3.71
CA VAL A 73 -25.93 -60.02 -3.95
C VAL A 73 -26.36 -60.68 -5.25
N VAL A 74 -27.21 -61.70 -5.17
CA VAL A 74 -27.85 -62.35 -6.32
C VAL A 74 -29.29 -61.86 -6.43
N PRO A 75 -29.61 -60.98 -7.39
CA PRO A 75 -30.97 -60.46 -7.58
C PRO A 75 -32.03 -61.58 -7.63
N GLY A 76 -33.09 -61.44 -6.84
CA GLY A 76 -34.20 -62.39 -6.75
C GLY A 76 -33.93 -63.62 -5.87
N HIS A 77 -32.69 -63.82 -5.39
CA HIS A 77 -32.28 -65.03 -4.67
C HIS A 77 -31.51 -64.70 -3.37
N PRO A 78 -32.21 -64.26 -2.31
CA PRO A 78 -31.58 -64.01 -0.99
C PRO A 78 -30.83 -65.23 -0.45
N GLU A 79 -31.33 -66.44 -0.71
CA GLU A 79 -30.75 -67.72 -0.31
C GLU A 79 -29.45 -68.08 -1.04
N ARG A 80 -29.18 -67.44 -2.18
CA ARG A 80 -27.93 -67.60 -2.96
C ARG A 80 -26.98 -66.42 -2.80
N SER A 81 -27.36 -65.42 -1.99
CA SER A 81 -26.60 -64.20 -1.80
C SER A 81 -25.67 -64.33 -0.59
N ALA A 82 -24.36 -64.30 -0.82
CA ALA A 82 -23.37 -64.47 0.24
C ALA A 82 -23.50 -63.39 1.33
N LEU A 83 -24.01 -62.19 1.00
CA LEU A 83 -24.31 -61.16 1.99
C LEU A 83 -25.24 -61.68 3.10
N ILE A 84 -26.32 -62.37 2.74
CA ILE A 84 -27.30 -62.89 3.71
C ILE A 84 -26.74 -64.09 4.48
N GLU A 85 -26.01 -64.97 3.79
CA GLU A 85 -25.33 -66.11 4.41
C GLU A 85 -24.37 -65.64 5.50
N ARG A 86 -23.52 -64.65 5.21
CA ARG A 86 -22.52 -64.09 6.14
C ARG A 86 -23.17 -63.36 7.31
N ILE A 87 -24.27 -62.65 7.09
CA ILE A 87 -25.02 -61.97 8.17
C ILE A 87 -25.66 -62.98 9.14
N LEU A 88 -26.05 -64.16 8.65
CA LEU A 88 -26.72 -65.20 9.43
C LEU A 88 -25.78 -66.28 9.96
N SER A 89 -24.51 -66.29 9.56
CA SER A 89 -23.55 -67.29 10.02
C SER A 89 -23.39 -67.25 11.53
N THR A 90 -23.22 -68.41 12.14
CA THR A 90 -22.87 -68.56 13.55
C THR A 90 -21.38 -68.77 13.77
N ASP A 91 -20.61 -68.93 12.69
CA ASP A 91 -19.16 -69.09 12.76
C ASP A 91 -18.50 -67.71 12.99
N PRO A 92 -17.74 -67.51 14.08
CA PRO A 92 -17.05 -66.26 14.36
C PRO A 92 -16.10 -65.76 13.26
N ASP A 93 -15.57 -66.66 12.42
CA ASP A 93 -14.65 -66.33 11.32
C ASP A 93 -15.39 -65.99 10.02
N GLU A 94 -16.67 -66.35 9.89
CA GLU A 94 -17.48 -66.07 8.70
C GLU A 94 -18.55 -65.00 8.92
N VAL A 95 -19.02 -64.81 10.14
CA VAL A 95 -20.11 -63.88 10.46
C VAL A 95 -19.71 -62.43 10.20
N MET A 96 -20.60 -61.69 9.54
CA MET A 96 -20.41 -60.29 9.22
C MET A 96 -21.56 -59.44 9.81
N PRO A 97 -21.27 -58.35 10.55
CA PRO A 97 -19.94 -57.83 10.90
C PRO A 97 -19.16 -58.76 11.84
N PRO A 98 -17.82 -58.82 11.75
CA PRO A 98 -17.02 -59.69 12.60
C PRO A 98 -17.19 -59.34 14.09
N PRO A 99 -17.11 -60.29 15.03
CA PRO A 99 -17.34 -60.04 16.47
C PRO A 99 -16.47 -58.92 17.06
N LYS A 100 -15.24 -58.76 16.54
CA LYS A 100 -14.29 -57.69 16.91
C LYS A 100 -14.79 -56.27 16.62
N GLN A 101 -15.79 -56.10 15.74
CA GLN A 101 -16.40 -54.80 15.44
C GLN A 101 -17.48 -54.41 16.45
N HIS A 102 -17.90 -55.32 17.34
CA HIS A 102 -18.93 -55.09 18.35
C HIS A 102 -20.24 -54.54 17.77
N LYS A 103 -20.60 -54.95 16.54
CA LYS A 103 -21.83 -54.56 15.85
C LYS A 103 -22.73 -55.77 15.65
N THR A 104 -24.04 -55.56 15.78
CA THR A 104 -25.07 -56.55 15.51
C THR A 104 -26.16 -55.92 14.65
N ILE A 105 -26.62 -56.66 13.64
CA ILE A 105 -27.67 -56.19 12.74
C ILE A 105 -29.03 -56.64 13.32
N PRO A 106 -29.96 -55.71 13.63
CA PRO A 106 -31.28 -56.07 14.15
C PRO A 106 -32.06 -56.97 13.17
N PRO A 107 -32.90 -57.90 13.66
CA PRO A 107 -33.67 -58.80 12.79
C PRO A 107 -34.52 -58.08 11.73
N GLN A 108 -35.04 -56.89 12.04
CA GLN A 108 -35.80 -56.08 11.08
C GLN A 108 -34.95 -55.61 9.90
N GLN A 109 -33.69 -55.22 10.14
CA GLN A 109 -32.75 -54.82 9.09
C GLN A 109 -32.34 -56.01 8.22
N VAL A 110 -32.15 -57.19 8.83
CA VAL A 110 -31.88 -58.43 8.07
C VAL A 110 -33.06 -58.79 7.18
N ALA A 111 -34.29 -58.70 7.70
CA ALA A 111 -35.50 -58.93 6.91
C ALA A 111 -35.61 -57.95 5.73
N LEU A 112 -35.25 -56.68 5.94
CA LEU A 112 -35.25 -55.65 4.90
C LEU A 112 -34.25 -55.93 3.79
N LEU A 113 -33.04 -56.38 4.14
CA LEU A 113 -32.01 -56.80 3.18
C LEU A 113 -32.49 -57.99 2.35
N LYS A 114 -33.09 -59.00 2.99
CA LYS A 114 -33.65 -60.17 2.29
C LYS A 114 -34.75 -59.78 1.32
N GLU A 115 -35.69 -58.95 1.77
CA GLU A 115 -36.81 -58.50 0.94
C GLU A 115 -36.32 -57.67 -0.25
N TRP A 116 -35.37 -56.76 -0.03
CA TRP A 116 -34.76 -55.99 -1.11
C TRP A 116 -34.08 -56.88 -2.16
N ILE A 117 -33.33 -57.90 -1.73
CA ILE A 117 -32.72 -58.85 -2.67
C ILE A 117 -33.78 -59.64 -3.42
N LEU A 118 -34.84 -60.10 -2.72
CA LEU A 118 -35.96 -60.83 -3.30
C LEU A 118 -36.67 -60.01 -4.39
N GLN A 119 -36.82 -58.70 -4.16
CA GLN A 119 -37.37 -57.74 -5.13
C GLN A 119 -36.42 -57.39 -6.29
N GLY A 120 -35.31 -58.13 -6.44
CA GLY A 120 -34.35 -57.95 -7.53
C GLY A 120 -33.18 -57.03 -7.21
N ALA A 121 -33.00 -56.63 -5.95
CA ALA A 121 -31.90 -55.80 -5.49
C ALA A 121 -31.72 -54.53 -6.33
N GLN A 122 -32.80 -53.77 -6.56
CA GLN A 122 -32.70 -52.50 -7.28
C GLN A 122 -31.78 -51.56 -6.52
N TRP A 123 -30.73 -51.08 -7.18
CA TRP A 123 -29.72 -50.23 -6.57
C TRP A 123 -30.10 -48.76 -6.71
N GLY A 124 -29.65 -47.94 -5.77
CA GLY A 124 -29.81 -46.49 -5.76
C GLY A 124 -28.51 -45.79 -5.38
N LYS A 125 -28.47 -44.46 -5.44
CA LYS A 125 -27.33 -43.69 -4.95
C LYS A 125 -27.63 -43.17 -3.55
N HIS A 126 -26.68 -42.48 -2.91
CA HIS A 126 -27.09 -41.66 -1.78
C HIS A 126 -28.09 -40.61 -2.28
N TRP A 127 -29.11 -40.28 -1.48
CA TRP A 127 -30.21 -39.42 -1.91
C TRP A 127 -29.73 -38.04 -2.41
N SER A 128 -28.60 -37.55 -1.90
CA SER A 128 -27.99 -36.27 -2.33
C SER A 128 -27.34 -36.31 -3.71
N TYR A 129 -27.09 -37.50 -4.26
CA TYR A 129 -26.50 -37.71 -5.60
C TYR A 129 -27.55 -38.19 -6.63
N GLU A 130 -28.81 -38.26 -6.22
CA GLU A 130 -29.93 -38.52 -7.12
C GLU A 130 -30.48 -37.20 -7.65
N GLN A 131 -31.00 -37.23 -8.87
CA GLN A 131 -31.64 -36.06 -9.46
C GLN A 131 -32.88 -35.69 -8.64
N VAL A 132 -32.98 -34.43 -8.24
CA VAL A 132 -34.18 -33.92 -7.56
C VAL A 132 -35.34 -33.91 -8.55
N VAL A 133 -36.38 -34.69 -8.25
CA VAL A 133 -37.64 -34.71 -9.01
C VAL A 133 -38.70 -34.00 -8.19
N ARG A 134 -39.49 -33.12 -8.82
CA ARG A 134 -40.57 -32.41 -8.14
C ARG A 134 -41.66 -33.41 -7.73
N PRO A 135 -41.90 -33.66 -6.43
CA PRO A 135 -42.94 -34.58 -6.00
C PRO A 135 -44.33 -34.00 -6.22
N GLU A 136 -45.33 -34.87 -6.36
CA GLU A 136 -46.72 -34.46 -6.25
C GLU A 136 -47.00 -33.98 -4.82
N VAL A 137 -47.59 -32.79 -4.71
CA VAL A 137 -47.93 -32.20 -3.42
C VAL A 137 -49.18 -32.91 -2.87
N PRO A 138 -49.14 -33.46 -1.64
CA PRO A 138 -50.30 -34.09 -1.03
C PRO A 138 -51.49 -33.12 -0.98
N GLN A 139 -52.71 -33.64 -1.13
CA GLN A 139 -53.89 -32.84 -0.86
C GLN A 139 -53.94 -32.49 0.62
N TYR A 140 -54.05 -31.20 0.91
CA TYR A 140 -54.04 -30.68 2.26
C TYR A 140 -55.00 -29.49 2.37
N GLN A 141 -55.72 -29.45 3.48
CA GLN A 141 -56.48 -28.28 3.94
C GLN A 141 -56.02 -27.98 5.35
N GLY A 142 -55.43 -26.80 5.54
CA GLY A 142 -54.97 -26.34 6.85
C GLY A 142 -54.75 -24.83 6.88
N PRO A 143 -54.04 -24.32 7.90
CA PRO A 143 -53.94 -22.88 8.15
C PRO A 143 -53.02 -22.13 7.17
N SER A 144 -52.31 -22.83 6.29
CA SER A 144 -51.36 -22.25 5.34
C SER A 144 -51.47 -22.96 3.98
N ASP A 145 -51.32 -22.18 2.91
CA ASP A 145 -51.34 -22.65 1.52
C ASP A 145 -49.93 -23.04 1.01
N ASN A 146 -48.91 -23.05 1.89
CA ASN A 146 -47.55 -23.42 1.51
C ASN A 146 -47.48 -24.93 1.18
N PRO A 147 -46.97 -25.33 -0.01
CA PRO A 147 -46.85 -26.74 -0.39
C PRO A 147 -46.04 -27.60 0.60
N ILE A 148 -45.08 -27.02 1.33
CA ILE A 148 -44.28 -27.72 2.35
C ILE A 148 -45.17 -28.22 3.48
N ASP A 149 -46.17 -27.42 3.89
CA ASP A 149 -47.08 -27.76 4.99
C ASP A 149 -47.94 -28.97 4.64
N ALA A 150 -48.25 -29.19 3.36
CA ALA A 150 -48.97 -30.38 2.91
C ALA A 150 -48.16 -31.67 3.14
N PHE A 151 -46.85 -31.65 2.91
CA PHE A 151 -45.97 -32.79 3.19
C PHE A 151 -45.84 -33.05 4.69
N LEU A 152 -45.70 -31.99 5.49
CA LEU A 152 -45.65 -32.08 6.94
C LEU A 152 -46.97 -32.61 7.52
N ALA A 153 -48.10 -32.10 7.03
CA ALA A 153 -49.43 -32.56 7.43
C ALA A 153 -49.63 -34.05 7.16
N LYS A 154 -49.26 -34.50 5.97
CA LYS A 154 -49.34 -35.91 5.60
C LYS A 154 -48.50 -36.77 6.54
N ARG A 155 -47.27 -36.35 6.85
CA ARG A 155 -46.40 -37.08 7.77
C ARG A 155 -46.94 -37.12 9.20
N LEU A 156 -47.42 -35.98 9.70
CA LEU A 156 -48.03 -35.90 11.03
C LEU A 156 -49.26 -36.81 11.11
N GLN A 157 -50.12 -36.82 10.09
CA GLN A 157 -51.27 -37.71 10.02
C GLN A 157 -50.87 -39.19 10.08
N ASP A 158 -49.83 -39.58 9.34
CA ASP A 158 -49.32 -40.96 9.34
C ASP A 158 -48.78 -41.38 10.72
N GLU A 159 -48.32 -40.43 11.52
CA GLU A 159 -47.82 -40.63 12.89
C GLU A 159 -48.90 -40.40 13.97
N GLY A 160 -50.13 -40.04 13.59
CA GLY A 160 -51.20 -39.71 14.54
C GLY A 160 -51.00 -38.38 15.30
N LEU A 161 -50.20 -37.47 14.73
CA LEU A 161 -49.89 -36.15 15.25
C LEU A 161 -50.63 -35.04 14.49
N HIS A 162 -50.64 -33.83 15.05
CA HIS A 162 -51.21 -32.63 14.45
C HIS A 162 -50.29 -31.42 14.67
N PHE A 163 -50.48 -30.36 13.86
CA PHE A 163 -49.74 -29.12 14.05
C PHE A 163 -50.01 -28.50 15.43
N SER A 164 -48.98 -27.90 16.02
CA SER A 164 -49.14 -27.07 17.21
C SER A 164 -49.99 -25.83 16.88
N PRO A 165 -50.72 -25.27 17.87
CA PRO A 165 -51.40 -24.00 17.67
C PRO A 165 -50.42 -22.88 17.33
N GLN A 166 -50.87 -21.91 16.54
CA GLN A 166 -50.07 -20.73 16.21
C GLN A 166 -49.71 -19.95 17.48
N ALA A 167 -48.49 -19.41 17.52
CA ALA A 167 -48.05 -18.54 18.61
C ALA A 167 -48.89 -17.26 18.67
N ASP A 168 -48.99 -16.66 19.86
CA ASP A 168 -49.64 -15.35 20.00
C ASP A 168 -48.90 -14.28 19.14
N PRO A 169 -49.59 -13.21 18.71
CA PRO A 169 -49.01 -12.25 17.78
C PRO A 169 -47.70 -11.63 18.25
N ALA A 170 -47.57 -11.29 19.55
CA ALA A 170 -46.35 -10.69 20.06
C ALA A 170 -45.17 -11.66 20.02
N THR A 171 -45.39 -12.93 20.38
CA THR A 171 -44.39 -13.99 20.24
C THR A 171 -44.01 -14.22 18.77
N LEU A 172 -44.98 -14.18 17.86
CA LEU A 172 -44.74 -14.38 16.43
C LEU A 172 -43.88 -13.26 15.84
N VAL A 173 -44.21 -12.00 16.12
CA VAL A 173 -43.43 -10.84 15.68
C VAL A 173 -42.01 -10.91 16.22
N ARG A 174 -41.85 -11.26 17.51
CA ARG A 174 -40.54 -11.40 18.13
C ARG A 174 -39.68 -12.48 17.45
N ARG A 175 -40.26 -13.64 17.12
CA ARG A 175 -39.53 -14.72 16.44
C ARG A 175 -39.06 -14.29 15.07
N VAL A 176 -39.96 -13.75 14.25
CA VAL A 176 -39.60 -13.32 12.88
C VAL A 176 -38.56 -12.20 12.90
N ALA A 177 -38.68 -11.22 13.80
CA ALA A 177 -37.69 -10.16 13.93
C ALA A 177 -36.30 -10.71 14.28
N LEU A 178 -36.21 -11.60 15.28
CA LEU A 178 -34.94 -12.19 15.71
C LEU A 178 -34.35 -13.13 14.65
N ASP A 179 -35.18 -13.92 13.97
CA ASP A 179 -34.71 -14.86 12.94
C ASP A 179 -34.18 -14.13 11.70
N LEU A 180 -34.82 -13.02 11.31
CA LEU A 180 -34.43 -12.29 10.09
C LEU A 180 -33.37 -11.23 10.35
N THR A 181 -33.39 -10.55 11.50
CA THR A 181 -32.50 -9.41 11.78
C THR A 181 -31.58 -9.59 12.98
N GLY A 182 -31.80 -10.62 13.81
CA GLY A 182 -31.09 -10.79 15.09
C GLY A 182 -31.47 -9.76 16.16
N LEU A 183 -32.39 -8.85 15.86
CA LEU A 183 -32.80 -7.76 16.74
C LEU A 183 -34.22 -7.98 17.27
N PRO A 184 -34.53 -7.56 18.50
CA PRO A 184 -35.90 -7.57 18.99
C PRO A 184 -36.76 -6.53 18.24
N PRO A 185 -38.07 -6.78 18.07
CA PRO A 185 -38.96 -5.81 17.43
C PRO A 185 -39.14 -4.56 18.31
N THR A 186 -39.41 -3.43 17.68
CA THR A 186 -39.80 -2.20 18.40
C THR A 186 -41.24 -2.30 18.92
N LEU A 187 -41.61 -1.41 19.85
CA LEU A 187 -43.00 -1.34 20.33
C LEU A 187 -43.98 -0.95 19.21
N GLU A 188 -43.55 -0.11 18.28
CA GLU A 188 -44.34 0.29 17.11
C GLU A 188 -44.56 -0.89 16.15
N GLU A 189 -43.53 -1.70 15.92
CA GLU A 189 -43.63 -2.92 15.10
C GLU A 189 -44.54 -3.97 15.74
N LEU A 190 -44.45 -4.16 17.06
CA LEU A 190 -45.36 -5.05 17.81
C LEU A 190 -46.83 -4.63 17.65
N GLN A 191 -47.11 -3.32 17.64
CA GLN A 191 -48.46 -2.80 17.43
C GLN A 191 -48.89 -2.93 15.96
N LYS A 192 -47.99 -2.59 15.02
CA LYS A 192 -48.22 -2.67 13.57
C LYS A 192 -48.56 -4.08 13.12
N PHE A 193 -47.92 -5.09 13.71
CA PHE A 193 -48.06 -6.50 13.34
C PHE A 193 -48.83 -7.32 14.39
N ALA A 194 -49.68 -6.67 15.20
CA ALA A 194 -50.49 -7.33 16.22
C ALA A 194 -51.57 -8.27 15.65
N ASP A 195 -51.89 -8.18 14.35
CA ASP A 195 -52.79 -9.09 13.63
C ASP A 195 -51.97 -10.15 12.88
N SER A 196 -52.29 -11.44 13.09
CA SER A 196 -51.63 -12.55 12.40
C SER A 196 -51.82 -12.53 10.88
N LYS A 197 -52.85 -11.84 10.37
CA LYS A 197 -53.04 -11.62 8.92
C LYS A 197 -51.97 -10.73 8.29
N ALA A 198 -51.21 -10.00 9.09
CA ALA A 198 -50.10 -9.17 8.63
C ALA A 198 -48.78 -9.94 8.44
N TYR A 199 -48.78 -11.28 8.61
CA TYR A 199 -47.55 -12.08 8.60
C TYR A 199 -46.69 -11.91 7.32
N PRO A 200 -47.23 -11.96 6.09
CA PRO A 200 -46.42 -11.72 4.89
C PRO A 200 -45.78 -10.32 4.87
N ALA A 201 -46.56 -9.29 5.20
CA ALA A 201 -46.06 -7.91 5.25
C ALA A 201 -45.01 -7.69 6.36
N MET A 202 -45.10 -8.46 7.45
CA MET A 202 -44.09 -8.48 8.51
C MET A 202 -42.77 -9.11 8.02
N VAL A 203 -42.85 -10.24 7.32
CA VAL A 203 -41.67 -10.87 6.71
C VAL A 203 -41.02 -9.91 5.71
N ASP A 204 -41.79 -9.30 4.81
CA ASP A 204 -41.29 -8.32 3.85
C ASP A 204 -40.65 -7.11 4.54
N HIS A 205 -41.24 -6.62 5.64
CA HIS A 205 -40.68 -5.51 6.43
C HIS A 205 -39.29 -5.84 6.98
N TYR A 206 -39.11 -7.03 7.56
CA TYR A 206 -37.82 -7.42 8.12
C TYR A 206 -36.78 -7.82 7.07
N LEU A 207 -37.19 -8.44 5.95
CA LEU A 207 -36.28 -8.72 4.83
C LEU A 207 -35.75 -7.44 4.17
N ASN A 208 -36.56 -6.37 4.13
CA ASN A 208 -36.13 -5.06 3.60
C ASN A 208 -35.34 -4.22 4.61
N SER A 209 -35.12 -4.71 5.83
CA SER A 209 -34.29 -4.02 6.82
C SER A 209 -32.81 -4.22 6.51
N PRO A 210 -31.94 -3.19 6.56
CA PRO A 210 -30.49 -3.37 6.41
C PRO A 210 -29.89 -4.39 7.38
N ALA A 211 -30.50 -4.54 8.57
CA ALA A 211 -30.08 -5.50 9.58
C ALA A 211 -30.27 -6.97 9.15
N TYR A 212 -31.07 -7.24 8.11
CA TYR A 212 -31.20 -8.59 7.54
C TYR A 212 -29.88 -9.07 6.97
N GLY A 213 -29.27 -8.28 6.07
CA GLY A 213 -27.97 -8.58 5.49
C GLY A 213 -26.88 -8.67 6.55
N GLU A 214 -26.86 -7.76 7.53
CA GLU A 214 -25.89 -7.81 8.65
C GLU A 214 -26.03 -9.11 9.47
N HIS A 215 -27.26 -9.54 9.74
CA HIS A 215 -27.53 -10.75 10.51
C HIS A 215 -27.08 -12.02 9.80
N TRP A 216 -27.49 -12.16 8.54
CA TRP A 216 -27.26 -13.35 7.71
C TRP A 216 -25.84 -13.42 7.16
N ALA A 217 -25.20 -12.28 6.88
CA ALA A 217 -23.81 -12.24 6.43
C ALA A 217 -22.87 -12.91 7.42
N ARG A 218 -23.10 -12.81 8.74
CA ARG A 218 -22.25 -13.46 9.75
C ARG A 218 -22.12 -14.97 9.53
N ILE A 219 -23.22 -15.64 9.17
CA ILE A 219 -23.22 -17.08 8.89
C ILE A 219 -22.38 -17.37 7.65
N TRP A 220 -22.53 -16.55 6.61
CA TRP A 220 -21.77 -16.70 5.38
C TRP A 220 -20.27 -16.39 5.56
N LEU A 221 -19.95 -15.37 6.34
CA LEU A 221 -18.59 -14.93 6.62
C LEU A 221 -17.80 -15.99 7.38
N ASP A 222 -18.44 -16.71 8.31
CA ASP A 222 -17.85 -17.88 8.97
C ASP A 222 -17.48 -18.97 7.93
N LEU A 223 -18.40 -19.26 7.00
CA LEU A 223 -18.16 -20.24 5.92
C LEU A 223 -17.07 -19.79 4.96
N ALA A 224 -17.00 -18.48 4.68
CA ALA A 224 -15.97 -17.87 3.85
C ALA A 224 -14.60 -17.78 4.54
N ARG A 225 -14.51 -18.10 5.84
CA ARG A 225 -13.31 -17.94 6.69
C ARG A 225 -12.89 -16.48 6.83
N TYR A 226 -13.84 -15.56 6.77
CA TYR A 226 -13.57 -14.15 7.01
C TYR A 226 -13.10 -13.97 8.46
N ALA A 227 -12.01 -13.24 8.63
CA ALA A 227 -11.52 -12.80 9.93
C ALA A 227 -10.82 -11.44 9.76
N ASP A 228 -10.87 -10.63 10.81
CA ASP A 228 -10.08 -9.40 10.88
C ASP A 228 -8.59 -9.66 11.22
N SER A 229 -8.17 -10.94 11.24
CA SER A 229 -6.78 -11.39 11.44
C SER A 229 -6.30 -12.39 10.37
N SER A 230 -4.99 -12.53 10.19
CA SER A 230 -4.37 -13.38 9.15
C SER A 230 -4.29 -14.88 9.50
N GLY A 231 -4.28 -15.28 10.77
CA GLY A 231 -4.56 -16.65 11.24
C GLY A 231 -3.53 -17.77 11.01
N TYR A 232 -2.44 -17.57 10.24
CA TYR A 232 -1.49 -18.66 9.91
C TYR A 232 -0.33 -18.81 10.93
N PRO A 233 0.77 -18.03 10.89
CA PRO A 233 1.81 -18.13 11.92
C PRO A 233 1.48 -17.28 13.16
N SER A 234 0.65 -16.25 12.99
CA SER A 234 0.25 -15.30 14.02
C SER A 234 -1.03 -14.57 13.63
N ASP A 235 -1.77 -14.09 14.63
CA ASP A 235 -3.03 -13.36 14.46
C ASP A 235 -2.83 -11.85 14.29
N GLN A 236 -2.04 -11.45 13.28
CA GLN A 236 -1.92 -10.02 12.94
C GLN A 236 -3.22 -9.49 12.33
N PRO A 237 -3.57 -8.21 12.54
CA PRO A 237 -4.70 -7.59 11.87
C PRO A 237 -4.56 -7.61 10.34
N ARG A 238 -5.66 -7.78 9.61
CA ARG A 238 -5.74 -7.64 8.15
C ARG A 238 -6.87 -6.71 7.73
N GLU A 239 -6.73 -6.07 6.57
CA GLU A 239 -7.75 -5.18 6.00
C GLU A 239 -8.46 -5.86 4.83
N ILE A 240 -9.64 -6.41 5.08
CA ILE A 240 -10.47 -7.10 4.07
C ILE A 240 -11.98 -6.80 4.22
N TRP A 241 -12.30 -5.73 4.94
CA TRP A 241 -13.67 -5.30 5.25
C TRP A 241 -14.56 -5.13 4.01
N GLY A 242 -13.98 -4.82 2.84
CA GLY A 242 -14.73 -4.70 1.59
C GLY A 242 -15.50 -5.98 1.23
N TYR A 243 -14.93 -7.16 1.50
CA TYR A 243 -15.63 -8.43 1.28
C TYR A 243 -16.83 -8.61 2.23
N ARG A 244 -16.67 -8.24 3.50
CA ARG A 244 -17.77 -8.28 4.49
C ARG A 244 -18.93 -7.41 4.03
N ASP A 245 -18.64 -6.17 3.65
CA ASP A 245 -19.67 -5.21 3.25
C ASP A 245 -20.34 -5.65 1.95
N TRP A 246 -19.58 -6.20 1.00
CA TRP A 246 -20.14 -6.79 -0.22
C TRP A 246 -21.11 -7.95 0.08
N VAL A 247 -20.80 -8.86 1.01
CA VAL A 247 -21.72 -9.95 1.40
C VAL A 247 -23.01 -9.39 2.02
N VAL A 248 -22.90 -8.40 2.90
CA VAL A 248 -24.06 -7.74 3.51
C VAL A 248 -24.94 -7.10 2.45
N ASP A 249 -24.33 -6.38 1.52
CA ASP A 249 -25.04 -5.69 0.44
C ASP A 249 -25.69 -6.67 -0.55
N ALA A 250 -24.99 -7.75 -0.92
CA ALA A 250 -25.53 -8.78 -1.80
C ALA A 250 -26.79 -9.45 -1.21
N LEU A 251 -26.79 -9.72 0.10
CA LEU A 251 -27.96 -10.26 0.81
C LEU A 251 -29.10 -9.25 0.88
N ASN A 252 -28.81 -7.99 1.23
CA ASN A 252 -29.83 -6.93 1.30
C ASN A 252 -30.44 -6.60 -0.07
N GLN A 253 -29.68 -6.75 -1.15
CA GLN A 253 -30.17 -6.59 -2.53
C GLN A 253 -30.92 -7.82 -3.04
N ASN A 254 -31.03 -8.89 -2.24
CA ASN A 254 -31.61 -10.16 -2.64
C ASN A 254 -30.98 -10.69 -3.93
N MET A 255 -29.64 -10.66 -3.99
CA MET A 255 -28.88 -11.11 -5.16
C MET A 255 -29.22 -12.58 -5.47
N PRO A 256 -29.52 -12.92 -6.74
CA PRO A 256 -29.71 -14.30 -7.15
C PRO A 256 -28.52 -15.18 -6.77
N PHE A 257 -28.78 -16.37 -6.21
CA PHE A 257 -27.74 -17.24 -5.68
C PHE A 257 -26.74 -17.72 -6.74
N ASP A 258 -27.16 -17.84 -7.99
CA ASP A 258 -26.30 -18.13 -9.13
C ASP A 258 -25.30 -16.99 -9.39
N GLN A 259 -25.75 -15.73 -9.36
CA GLN A 259 -24.86 -14.58 -9.47
C GLN A 259 -23.92 -14.48 -8.26
N PHE A 260 -24.44 -14.62 -7.04
CA PHE A 260 -23.66 -14.63 -5.80
C PHE A 260 -22.56 -15.70 -5.81
N THR A 261 -22.84 -16.84 -6.45
CA THR A 261 -21.87 -17.92 -6.69
C THR A 261 -20.82 -17.53 -7.71
N ILE A 262 -21.22 -17.00 -8.87
CA ILE A 262 -20.30 -16.62 -9.95
C ILE A 262 -19.31 -15.56 -9.48
N GLU A 263 -19.78 -14.50 -8.82
CA GLU A 263 -18.94 -13.38 -8.42
C GLU A 263 -17.89 -13.78 -7.36
N GLN A 264 -18.23 -14.70 -6.44
CA GLN A 264 -17.28 -15.15 -5.41
C GLN A 264 -16.26 -16.17 -5.91
N LEU A 265 -16.66 -17.05 -6.83
CA LEU A 265 -15.75 -18.10 -7.33
C LEU A 265 -14.88 -17.61 -8.50
N ALA A 266 -15.36 -16.65 -9.29
CA ALA A 266 -14.71 -16.26 -10.55
C ALA A 266 -15.05 -14.82 -11.00
N GLY A 267 -15.36 -13.91 -10.07
CA GLY A 267 -15.69 -12.52 -10.40
C GLY A 267 -14.56 -11.80 -11.13
N ASP A 268 -13.31 -12.07 -10.78
CA ASP A 268 -12.09 -11.58 -11.44
C ASP A 268 -11.90 -12.09 -12.87
N LEU A 269 -12.51 -13.21 -13.22
CA LEU A 269 -12.48 -13.80 -14.58
C LEU A 269 -13.59 -13.29 -15.49
N LEU A 270 -14.52 -12.46 -14.98
CA LEU A 270 -15.57 -11.87 -15.80
C LEU A 270 -15.00 -10.86 -16.82
N PRO A 271 -15.63 -10.68 -17.99
CA PRO A 271 -15.18 -9.67 -18.95
C PRO A 271 -15.31 -8.25 -18.36
N LYS A 272 -14.18 -7.58 -18.12
CA LYS A 272 -14.11 -6.24 -17.50
C LYS A 272 -14.81 -6.20 -16.14
N PRO A 273 -14.25 -6.89 -15.14
CA PRO A 273 -14.90 -7.03 -13.84
C PRO A 273 -15.04 -5.65 -13.18
N THR A 274 -16.16 -5.46 -12.48
CA THR A 274 -16.38 -4.28 -11.61
C THR A 274 -15.60 -4.43 -10.31
N ASP A 275 -15.44 -3.33 -9.54
CA ASP A 275 -14.81 -3.41 -8.22
C ASP A 275 -15.55 -4.38 -7.29
N ASP A 276 -16.88 -4.38 -7.30
CA ASP A 276 -17.69 -5.32 -6.50
C ASP A 276 -17.40 -6.78 -6.85
N GLN A 277 -17.23 -7.10 -8.14
CA GLN A 277 -16.90 -8.46 -8.59
C GLN A 277 -15.47 -8.88 -8.22
N LEU A 278 -14.52 -7.93 -8.24
CA LEU A 278 -13.16 -8.17 -7.75
C LEU A 278 -13.15 -8.40 -6.23
N ILE A 279 -13.92 -7.59 -5.48
CA ILE A 279 -14.09 -7.71 -4.03
C ILE A 279 -14.76 -9.04 -3.68
N ALA A 280 -15.80 -9.45 -4.40
CA ALA A 280 -16.49 -10.72 -4.20
C ALA A 280 -15.55 -11.93 -4.29
N THR A 281 -14.61 -11.89 -5.23
CA THR A 281 -13.61 -12.96 -5.45
C THR A 281 -12.67 -13.13 -4.25
N ALA A 282 -12.67 -12.19 -3.29
CA ALA A 282 -11.93 -12.32 -2.04
C ALA A 282 -12.36 -13.53 -1.18
N PHE A 283 -13.47 -14.21 -1.49
CA PHE A 283 -13.77 -15.54 -0.94
C PHE A 283 -12.55 -16.49 -0.99
N HIS A 284 -11.82 -16.51 -2.11
CA HIS A 284 -10.59 -17.29 -2.26
C HIS A 284 -9.33 -16.60 -1.70
N ARG A 285 -9.43 -15.34 -1.23
CA ARG A 285 -8.37 -14.61 -0.51
C ARG A 285 -8.55 -14.61 1.01
N ASN A 286 -9.67 -15.12 1.51
CA ASN A 286 -9.88 -15.36 2.94
C ASN A 286 -9.07 -16.55 3.49
N THR A 287 -8.39 -17.32 2.62
CA THR A 287 -7.32 -18.24 3.04
C THR A 287 -6.32 -17.52 3.95
N MET A 288 -5.90 -18.19 5.01
CA MET A 288 -4.93 -17.63 5.97
C MET A 288 -3.61 -17.27 5.27
N THR A 289 -2.88 -16.27 5.80
CA THR A 289 -1.72 -15.66 5.11
C THR A 289 -0.42 -15.93 5.85
N GLN A 290 0.60 -16.42 5.14
CA GLN A 290 1.94 -16.59 5.70
C GLN A 290 2.74 -15.29 5.68
N ASN A 291 3.06 -14.78 6.87
CA ASN A 291 3.88 -13.59 7.07
C ASN A 291 5.12 -13.79 7.95
N GLU A 292 5.40 -15.03 8.35
CA GLU A 292 6.62 -15.41 9.04
C GLU A 292 7.76 -15.54 8.02
N GLY A 293 8.62 -14.53 7.96
CA GLY A 293 9.72 -14.52 7.01
C GLY A 293 10.68 -15.70 7.20
N GLY A 294 11.03 -16.35 6.08
CA GLY A 294 11.99 -17.46 6.06
C GLY A 294 11.35 -18.83 5.89
N THR A 295 10.06 -18.88 5.54
CA THR A 295 9.36 -20.11 5.18
C THR A 295 9.47 -20.41 3.68
N SER A 296 9.07 -21.63 3.28
CA SER A 296 9.08 -22.04 1.88
C SER A 296 7.83 -21.54 1.16
N ASP A 297 8.01 -20.67 0.16
CA ASP A 297 6.92 -20.17 -0.69
C ASP A 297 6.06 -21.31 -1.25
N GLU A 298 6.70 -22.36 -1.74
CA GLU A 298 6.01 -23.49 -2.34
C GLU A 298 5.20 -24.30 -1.32
N GLU A 299 5.69 -24.39 -0.07
CA GLU A 299 4.95 -25.06 1.01
C GLU A 299 3.66 -24.31 1.34
N PHE A 300 3.75 -22.99 1.53
CA PHE A 300 2.59 -22.17 1.82
C PHE A 300 1.60 -22.12 0.65
N ARG A 301 2.10 -22.01 -0.59
CA ARG A 301 1.26 -22.03 -1.79
C ARG A 301 0.42 -23.31 -1.87
N VAL A 302 1.02 -24.47 -1.58
CA VAL A 302 0.30 -25.76 -1.52
C VAL A 302 -0.73 -25.76 -0.40
N ALA A 303 -0.38 -25.28 0.80
CA ALA A 303 -1.32 -25.18 1.92
C ALA A 303 -2.53 -24.28 1.58
N ALA A 304 -2.29 -23.13 0.95
CA ALA A 304 -3.33 -22.22 0.52
C ALA A 304 -4.28 -22.84 -0.52
N ILE A 305 -3.76 -23.62 -1.46
CA ILE A 305 -4.61 -24.32 -2.44
C ILE A 305 -5.43 -25.43 -1.80
N ILE A 306 -4.83 -26.23 -0.89
CA ILE A 306 -5.55 -27.25 -0.14
C ILE A 306 -6.74 -26.64 0.62
N ASP A 307 -6.50 -25.52 1.28
CA ASP A 307 -7.53 -24.76 1.99
C ASP A 307 -8.66 -24.32 1.04
N ARG A 308 -8.34 -23.71 -0.11
CA ARG A 308 -9.35 -23.33 -1.13
C ARG A 308 -10.15 -24.52 -1.64
N VAL A 309 -9.48 -25.63 -1.96
CA VAL A 309 -10.12 -26.88 -2.42
C VAL A 309 -11.15 -27.36 -1.41
N ASN A 310 -10.73 -27.47 -0.15
CA ASN A 310 -11.56 -28.01 0.91
C ASN A 310 -12.75 -27.09 1.22
N THR A 311 -12.52 -25.77 1.31
CA THR A 311 -13.58 -24.82 1.61
C THR A 311 -14.59 -24.73 0.47
N THR A 312 -14.15 -24.71 -0.79
CA THR A 312 -15.06 -24.64 -1.94
C THR A 312 -16.04 -25.81 -1.94
N MET A 313 -15.53 -27.04 -1.78
CA MET A 313 -16.40 -28.22 -1.71
C MET A 313 -17.30 -28.21 -0.48
N ALA A 314 -16.76 -27.87 0.70
CA ALA A 314 -17.53 -27.86 1.93
C ALA A 314 -18.70 -26.87 1.85
N VAL A 315 -18.47 -25.67 1.33
CA VAL A 315 -19.46 -24.59 1.39
C VAL A 315 -20.43 -24.61 0.19
N TRP A 316 -19.98 -24.91 -1.03
CA TRP A 316 -20.86 -24.88 -2.21
C TRP A 316 -21.52 -26.22 -2.49
N MET A 317 -20.80 -27.32 -2.26
CA MET A 317 -21.31 -28.67 -2.51
C MET A 317 -21.91 -29.32 -1.26
N GLY A 318 -21.75 -28.70 -0.08
CA GLY A 318 -22.22 -29.26 1.19
C GLY A 318 -21.55 -30.60 1.52
N THR A 319 -20.37 -30.88 0.97
CA THR A 319 -19.66 -32.16 1.12
C THR A 319 -18.18 -31.93 1.34
N THR A 320 -17.57 -32.70 2.25
CA THR A 320 -16.14 -32.58 2.52
C THR A 320 -15.36 -33.49 1.59
N MET A 321 -14.24 -32.97 1.07
CA MET A 321 -13.30 -33.79 0.29
C MET A 321 -11.92 -33.92 0.94
N ALA A 322 -11.71 -33.35 2.13
CA ALA A 322 -10.40 -33.26 2.77
C ALA A 322 -9.74 -34.64 3.02
N CYS A 323 -10.52 -35.69 3.34
CA CYS A 323 -9.94 -37.04 3.47
C CYS A 323 -9.34 -37.53 2.14
N ALA A 324 -9.93 -37.13 1.01
CA ALA A 324 -9.49 -37.50 -0.34
C ALA A 324 -8.08 -36.98 -0.67
N GLN A 325 -7.56 -36.00 0.10
CA GLN A 325 -6.20 -35.47 -0.03
C GLN A 325 -5.15 -36.58 0.12
N CYS A 326 -5.29 -37.44 1.12
CA CYS A 326 -4.27 -38.45 1.47
C CYS A 326 -4.61 -39.86 0.96
N HIS A 327 -5.88 -40.17 0.76
CA HIS A 327 -6.37 -41.46 0.28
C HIS A 327 -7.79 -41.31 -0.27
N THR A 328 -8.28 -42.22 -1.14
CA THR A 328 -9.69 -42.22 -1.57
C THR A 328 -10.63 -42.12 -0.36
N HIS A 329 -11.64 -41.24 -0.47
CA HIS A 329 -12.53 -40.92 0.64
C HIS A 329 -13.23 -42.19 1.16
N LYS A 330 -13.34 -42.29 2.48
CA LYS A 330 -13.72 -43.55 3.15
C LYS A 330 -15.21 -43.88 3.05
N TYR A 331 -16.07 -42.88 2.89
CA TYR A 331 -17.53 -43.04 2.95
C TYR A 331 -18.21 -42.48 1.69
N ASP A 332 -17.82 -41.29 1.27
CA ASP A 332 -18.25 -40.67 0.02
C ASP A 332 -17.47 -41.17 -1.21
N PRO A 333 -18.12 -41.20 -2.40
CA PRO A 333 -17.55 -41.70 -3.64
C PRO A 333 -16.61 -40.66 -4.29
N ILE A 334 -15.60 -40.20 -3.55
CA ILE A 334 -14.60 -39.23 -4.00
C ILE A 334 -13.23 -39.90 -3.97
N THR A 335 -12.63 -40.12 -5.13
CA THR A 335 -11.30 -40.70 -5.25
C THR A 335 -10.22 -39.66 -4.96
N GLN A 336 -9.03 -40.13 -4.54
CA GLN A 336 -7.87 -39.24 -4.41
C GLN A 336 -7.51 -38.59 -5.75
N LYS A 337 -7.72 -39.31 -6.87
CA LYS A 337 -7.48 -38.76 -8.21
C LYS A 337 -8.38 -37.55 -8.48
N GLU A 338 -9.66 -37.64 -8.16
CA GLU A 338 -10.61 -36.53 -8.32
C GLU A 338 -10.27 -35.35 -7.41
N TYR A 339 -9.78 -35.60 -6.19
CA TYR A 339 -9.25 -34.54 -5.33
C TYR A 339 -8.14 -33.75 -6.02
N PHE A 340 -7.14 -34.43 -6.58
CA PHE A 340 -6.04 -33.74 -7.25
C PHE A 340 -6.43 -33.14 -8.62
N GLN A 341 -7.50 -33.62 -9.27
CA GLN A 341 -8.08 -32.96 -10.43
C GLN A 341 -8.75 -31.63 -10.04
N PHE A 342 -9.48 -31.60 -8.93
CA PHE A 342 -10.07 -30.37 -8.39
C PHE A 342 -8.98 -29.41 -7.87
N TYR A 343 -7.96 -29.95 -7.20
CA TYR A 343 -6.75 -29.20 -6.82
C TYR A 343 -6.12 -28.52 -8.03
N ALA A 344 -5.94 -29.24 -9.15
CA ALA A 344 -5.33 -28.70 -10.35
C ALA A 344 -6.09 -27.48 -10.92
N PHE A 345 -7.42 -27.43 -10.76
CA PHE A 345 -8.23 -26.30 -11.18
C PHE A 345 -7.91 -25.03 -10.36
N LEU A 346 -7.77 -25.15 -9.03
CA LEU A 346 -7.45 -24.02 -8.13
C LEU A 346 -5.96 -23.73 -8.01
N ASN A 347 -5.10 -24.60 -8.56
CA ASN A 347 -3.65 -24.49 -8.56
C ASN A 347 -3.13 -23.49 -9.60
N GLN A 348 -3.70 -22.28 -9.63
CA GLN A 348 -3.34 -21.19 -10.55
C GLN A 348 -2.93 -19.91 -9.82
N SER A 349 -2.86 -19.95 -8.48
CA SER A 349 -2.48 -18.82 -7.64
C SER A 349 -0.97 -18.71 -7.41
N ALA A 350 -0.52 -17.50 -7.10
CA ALA A 350 0.87 -17.17 -6.76
C ALA A 350 1.01 -16.76 -5.28
N ASP A 351 0.34 -17.49 -4.38
CA ASP A 351 0.53 -17.29 -2.94
C ASP A 351 1.98 -17.59 -2.55
N ALA A 352 2.53 -16.78 -1.66
CA ALA A 352 3.93 -16.81 -1.24
C ALA A 352 4.07 -16.24 0.17
N ASP A 353 5.20 -16.48 0.82
CA ASP A 353 5.57 -15.86 2.09
C ASP A 353 5.79 -14.35 1.87
N LYS A 354 4.96 -13.52 2.51
CA LYS A 354 5.01 -12.06 2.38
C LYS A 354 4.88 -11.40 3.73
N LYS A 355 5.57 -10.28 3.91
CA LYS A 355 5.51 -9.50 5.15
C LYS A 355 4.11 -8.99 5.52
N ASP A 356 3.19 -8.94 4.54
CA ASP A 356 1.82 -8.47 4.67
C ASP A 356 0.92 -9.13 3.62
N GLU A 357 -0.34 -8.70 3.55
CA GLU A 357 -1.40 -9.21 2.67
C GLU A 357 -1.23 -8.83 1.19
N SER A 358 -0.12 -8.21 0.79
CA SER A 358 0.07 -7.70 -0.57
C SER A 358 -0.01 -8.79 -1.66
N PRO A 359 -0.43 -8.45 -2.88
CA PRO A 359 -0.94 -7.15 -3.30
C PRO A 359 -2.35 -6.88 -2.74
N LEU A 360 -2.63 -5.62 -2.46
CA LEU A 360 -3.96 -5.15 -2.05
C LEU A 360 -4.72 -4.62 -3.29
N HIS A 361 -6.04 -4.81 -3.29
CA HIS A 361 -6.93 -4.17 -4.27
C HIS A 361 -7.40 -2.83 -3.69
N GLU A 362 -6.96 -1.74 -4.31
CA GLU A 362 -7.42 -0.41 -3.94
C GLU A 362 -8.71 -0.09 -4.68
N PHE A 363 -9.76 0.23 -3.93
CA PHE A 363 -11.04 0.67 -4.47
C PHE A 363 -11.55 1.89 -3.69
N MET A 364 -12.43 2.66 -4.32
CA MET A 364 -13.13 3.76 -3.66
C MET A 364 -14.62 3.43 -3.61
N PRO A 365 -15.23 3.33 -2.42
CA PRO A 365 -16.67 3.22 -2.32
C PRO A 365 -17.36 4.36 -3.07
N GLU A 366 -18.51 4.11 -3.68
CA GLU A 366 -19.18 5.08 -4.56
C GLU A 366 -19.46 6.43 -3.86
N ALA A 367 -19.82 6.39 -2.57
CA ALA A 367 -19.99 7.59 -1.75
C ALA A 367 -18.70 8.41 -1.60
N VAL A 368 -17.55 7.74 -1.49
CA VAL A 368 -16.22 8.39 -1.41
C VAL A 368 -15.84 8.94 -2.78
N LYS A 369 -16.11 8.20 -3.86
CA LYS A 369 -15.84 8.62 -5.23
C LYS A 369 -16.57 9.93 -5.58
N ALA A 370 -17.87 10.00 -5.29
CA ALA A 370 -18.66 11.22 -5.51
C ALA A 370 -18.11 12.42 -4.73
N LYS A 371 -17.69 12.21 -3.47
CA LYS A 371 -17.06 13.25 -2.65
C LYS A 371 -15.70 13.67 -3.21
N HIS A 372 -14.90 12.72 -3.68
CA HIS A 372 -13.60 12.98 -4.28
C HIS A 372 -13.73 13.81 -5.56
N GLU A 373 -14.64 13.46 -6.46
CA GLU A 373 -14.93 14.24 -7.67
C GLU A 373 -15.41 15.66 -7.34
N ALA A 374 -16.29 15.80 -6.34
CA ALA A 374 -16.73 17.12 -5.88
C ALA A 374 -15.57 17.98 -5.36
N LEU A 375 -14.64 17.39 -4.60
CA LEU A 375 -13.45 18.08 -4.10
C LEU A 375 -12.48 18.43 -5.22
N GLN A 376 -12.24 17.55 -6.20
CA GLN A 376 -11.40 17.86 -7.35
C GLN A 376 -11.97 19.03 -8.16
N ASN A 377 -13.28 19.08 -8.36
CA ASN A 377 -13.92 20.21 -9.03
C ASN A 377 -13.76 21.52 -8.25
N GLN A 378 -13.83 21.48 -6.92
CA GLN A 378 -13.57 22.65 -6.07
C GLN A 378 -12.11 23.11 -6.17
N ILE A 379 -11.16 22.18 -6.15
CA ILE A 379 -9.73 22.49 -6.30
C ILE A 379 -9.48 23.17 -7.64
N ALA A 380 -9.95 22.58 -8.74
CA ALA A 380 -9.78 23.14 -10.07
C ALA A 380 -10.39 24.55 -10.20
N ALA A 381 -11.56 24.78 -9.60
CA ALA A 381 -12.19 26.10 -9.58
C ALA A 381 -11.38 27.14 -8.76
N ILE A 382 -10.77 26.72 -7.66
CA ILE A 382 -9.90 27.58 -6.85
C ILE A 382 -8.60 27.88 -7.60
N GLU A 383 -7.97 26.89 -8.21
CA GLU A 383 -6.74 27.05 -9.00
C GLU A 383 -6.94 28.04 -10.16
N GLN A 384 -8.05 27.93 -10.90
CA GLN A 384 -8.37 28.91 -11.96
C GLN A 384 -8.44 30.36 -11.45
N ARG A 385 -8.94 30.56 -10.22
CA ARG A 385 -8.97 31.90 -9.60
C ARG A 385 -7.60 32.38 -9.16
N PHE A 386 -6.66 31.49 -8.84
CA PHE A 386 -5.28 31.86 -8.53
C PHE A 386 -4.47 32.19 -9.79
N ASP A 387 -4.69 31.47 -10.88
CA ASP A 387 -4.06 31.76 -12.18
C ASP A 387 -4.53 33.09 -12.77
N HIS A 388 -5.79 33.44 -12.51
CA HIS A 388 -6.42 34.70 -12.94
C HIS A 388 -6.98 35.43 -11.72
N PRO A 389 -6.11 36.00 -10.87
CA PRO A 389 -6.54 36.62 -9.62
C PRO A 389 -7.53 37.75 -9.92
N PRO A 390 -8.72 37.72 -9.30
CA PRO A 390 -9.67 38.82 -9.39
C PRO A 390 -9.00 40.15 -9.01
N THR A 391 -9.34 41.23 -9.71
CA THR A 391 -8.70 42.54 -9.49
C THR A 391 -8.87 43.07 -8.07
N ASP A 392 -9.92 42.65 -7.36
CA ASP A 392 -10.14 42.97 -5.95
C ASP A 392 -9.07 42.34 -5.03
N TRP A 393 -8.55 41.16 -5.37
CA TRP A 393 -7.44 40.53 -4.63
C TRP A 393 -6.15 41.34 -4.72
N LEU A 394 -5.97 42.07 -5.82
CA LEU A 394 -4.83 42.95 -6.05
C LEU A 394 -5.04 44.37 -5.50
N THR A 395 -6.18 44.65 -4.87
CA THR A 395 -6.45 45.95 -4.26
C THR A 395 -5.41 46.26 -3.19
N GLY A 396 -4.69 47.38 -3.37
CA GLY A 396 -3.63 47.79 -2.44
C GLY A 396 -2.27 47.12 -2.68
N PHE A 397 -2.16 46.18 -3.64
CA PHE A 397 -0.88 45.55 -3.99
C PHE A 397 0.17 46.58 -4.41
N ALA A 398 -0.18 47.50 -5.32
CA ALA A 398 0.74 48.55 -5.76
C ALA A 398 1.18 49.49 -4.62
N ALA A 399 0.28 49.79 -3.67
CA ALA A 399 0.61 50.61 -2.52
C ALA A 399 1.53 49.88 -1.53
N TRP A 400 1.29 48.57 -1.32
CA TRP A 400 2.16 47.70 -0.54
C TRP A 400 3.54 47.55 -1.19
N GLU A 401 3.61 47.32 -2.50
CA GLU A 401 4.85 47.21 -3.27
C GLU A 401 5.68 48.51 -3.15
N GLN A 402 5.03 49.68 -3.31
CA GLN A 402 5.69 50.97 -3.11
C GLN A 402 6.20 51.16 -1.69
N SER A 403 5.49 50.64 -0.67
CA SER A 403 5.94 50.69 0.73
C SER A 403 7.23 49.91 0.99
N LEU A 404 7.60 48.97 0.10
CA LEU A 404 8.83 48.18 0.20
C LEU A 404 10.04 48.86 -0.47
N THR A 405 9.82 49.92 -1.25
CA THR A 405 10.90 50.56 -2.00
C THR A 405 11.78 51.38 -1.06
N LYS A 406 13.00 50.92 -0.79
CA LYS A 406 14.01 51.67 -0.06
C LYS A 406 14.95 52.37 -1.04
N PRO A 407 15.01 53.71 -1.08
CA PRO A 407 15.96 54.40 -1.97
C PRO A 407 17.39 54.07 -1.55
N LEU A 408 18.21 53.62 -2.50
CA LEU A 408 19.65 53.46 -2.32
C LEU A 408 20.34 54.81 -2.53
N THR A 409 21.17 55.21 -1.56
CA THR A 409 22.04 56.38 -1.72
C THR A 409 23.37 55.92 -2.30
N TRP A 410 23.65 56.30 -3.54
CA TRP A 410 24.88 55.95 -4.24
C TRP A 410 26.01 56.92 -3.91
N GLN A 411 27.23 56.39 -3.76
CA GLN A 411 28.44 57.19 -3.64
C GLN A 411 29.42 56.76 -4.73
N ALA A 412 29.62 57.64 -5.71
CA ALA A 412 30.62 57.44 -6.74
C ALA A 412 32.03 57.52 -6.16
N ALA A 413 32.92 56.60 -6.56
CA ALA A 413 34.31 56.57 -6.16
C ALA A 413 35.21 56.61 -7.39
N ARG A 414 36.22 57.46 -7.38
CA ARG A 414 37.24 57.48 -8.45
C ARG A 414 38.13 56.24 -8.31
N PRO A 415 38.28 55.41 -9.34
CA PRO A 415 39.17 54.25 -9.28
C PRO A 415 40.63 54.65 -8.96
N LEU A 416 41.30 53.82 -8.17
CA LEU A 416 42.73 53.89 -7.88
C LEU A 416 43.55 53.28 -9.01
N SER A 417 43.04 52.19 -9.61
CA SER A 417 43.66 51.54 -10.75
C SER A 417 42.63 50.76 -11.57
N ALA A 418 42.94 50.54 -12.84
CA ALA A 418 42.21 49.66 -13.74
C ALA A 418 43.22 48.89 -14.59
N LYS A 419 43.08 47.57 -14.65
CA LYS A 419 43.95 46.67 -15.42
C LYS A 419 43.11 45.73 -16.26
N THR A 420 43.60 45.39 -17.45
CA THR A 420 43.01 44.39 -18.34
C THR A 420 43.87 43.12 -18.30
N GLN A 421 43.25 41.96 -18.48
CA GLN A 421 43.98 40.70 -18.58
C GLN A 421 44.73 40.60 -19.91
N SER A 422 44.15 41.16 -20.98
CA SER A 422 44.76 41.25 -22.32
C SER A 422 46.00 42.14 -22.38
N GLY A 423 46.19 43.03 -21.40
CA GLY A 423 47.25 44.03 -21.38
C GLY A 423 46.94 45.28 -22.21
N HIS A 424 45.75 45.37 -22.83
CA HIS A 424 45.30 46.59 -23.50
C HIS A 424 45.15 47.75 -22.50
N PRO A 425 45.47 49.00 -22.89
CA PRO A 425 45.38 50.14 -21.97
C PRO A 425 43.94 50.39 -21.48
N ALA A 426 43.76 50.40 -20.15
CA ALA A 426 42.58 50.94 -19.47
C ALA A 426 42.96 52.30 -18.85
N THR A 427 42.29 53.37 -19.27
CA THR A 427 42.61 54.75 -18.86
C THR A 427 41.56 55.27 -17.90
N LEU A 428 42.03 55.81 -16.78
CA LEU A 428 41.18 56.47 -15.78
C LEU A 428 41.01 57.94 -16.16
N THR A 429 39.79 58.37 -16.41
CA THR A 429 39.49 59.74 -16.79
C THR A 429 39.40 60.67 -15.56
N PRO A 430 39.55 62.00 -15.72
CA PRO A 430 39.47 62.96 -14.60
C PRO A 430 38.13 62.93 -13.84
N ASP A 431 37.05 62.62 -14.56
CA ASP A 431 35.67 62.42 -14.13
C ASP A 431 35.41 61.04 -13.49
N GLY A 432 36.44 60.19 -13.38
CA GLY A 432 36.38 58.95 -12.59
C GLY A 432 35.86 57.73 -13.34
N HIS A 433 35.76 57.79 -14.66
CA HIS A 433 35.40 56.65 -15.50
C HIS A 433 36.63 55.83 -15.89
N VAL A 434 36.40 54.54 -16.18
CA VAL A 434 37.39 53.67 -16.79
C VAL A 434 37.03 53.52 -18.27
N THR A 435 37.95 53.91 -19.14
CA THR A 435 37.80 53.81 -20.59
C THR A 435 38.80 52.81 -21.15
N LEU A 436 38.37 51.98 -22.09
CA LEU A 436 39.21 50.99 -22.75
C LEU A 436 39.70 51.58 -24.08
N ALA A 437 40.97 51.39 -24.42
CA ALA A 437 41.52 51.92 -25.68
C ALA A 437 40.99 51.19 -26.92
N THR A 438 40.70 49.89 -26.78
CA THR A 438 40.21 49.03 -27.85
C THR A 438 39.13 48.09 -27.32
N ARG A 439 38.13 47.78 -28.16
CA ARG A 439 37.16 46.71 -27.88
C ARG A 439 37.87 45.37 -27.93
N ALA A 440 37.68 44.55 -26.90
CA ALA A 440 38.02 43.13 -26.90
C ALA A 440 36.71 42.31 -26.93
N GLU A 441 36.68 41.21 -27.68
CA GLU A 441 35.56 40.28 -27.64
C GLU A 441 35.49 39.57 -26.28
N THR A 442 36.66 39.16 -25.76
CA THR A 442 36.79 38.62 -24.41
C THR A 442 37.97 39.23 -23.64
N ASP A 443 37.75 39.62 -22.38
CA ASP A 443 38.77 40.11 -21.47
C ASP A 443 38.30 39.99 -20.00
N SER A 444 39.20 40.23 -19.05
CA SER A 444 38.85 40.44 -17.65
C SER A 444 39.44 41.76 -17.16
N TYR A 445 38.63 42.54 -16.46
CA TYR A 445 38.98 43.88 -15.99
C TYR A 445 39.08 43.89 -14.47
N THR A 446 40.24 44.25 -13.93
CA THR A 446 40.45 44.42 -12.48
C THR A 446 40.49 45.90 -12.15
N ILE A 447 39.51 46.35 -11.35
CA ILE A 447 39.36 47.74 -10.92
C ILE A 447 39.54 47.80 -9.41
N GLU A 448 40.36 48.73 -8.92
CA GLU A 448 40.47 49.01 -7.48
C GLU A 448 39.85 50.38 -7.17
N LEU A 449 38.93 50.46 -6.20
CA LEU A 449 38.27 51.67 -5.74
C LEU A 449 38.66 51.97 -4.28
N PRO A 450 38.76 53.24 -3.86
CA PRO A 450 38.86 53.55 -2.43
C PRO A 450 37.52 53.24 -1.73
N LEU A 451 37.57 52.63 -0.55
CA LEU A 451 36.38 52.47 0.29
C LEU A 451 36.42 53.47 1.45
N THR A 452 35.46 54.39 1.45
CA THR A 452 35.27 55.38 2.53
C THR A 452 34.05 55.12 3.38
N GLN A 453 33.17 54.22 2.92
CA GLN A 453 31.94 53.82 3.57
C GLN A 453 32.25 52.87 4.72
N LYS A 454 31.43 52.90 5.78
CA LYS A 454 31.53 51.93 6.89
C LYS A 454 30.93 50.57 6.52
N GLN A 455 29.97 50.56 5.59
CA GLN A 455 29.31 49.35 5.12
C GLN A 455 29.09 49.38 3.61
N ILE A 456 29.07 48.21 2.98
CA ILE A 456 28.63 48.00 1.60
C ILE A 456 27.34 47.19 1.61
N THR A 457 26.31 47.69 0.93
CA THR A 457 25.01 47.01 0.75
C THR A 457 24.69 46.72 -0.71
N ALA A 458 25.29 47.47 -1.62
CA ALA A 458 25.14 47.29 -3.06
C ALA A 458 26.36 47.85 -3.81
N LEU A 459 26.55 47.38 -5.04
CA LEU A 459 27.50 47.86 -6.02
C LEU A 459 26.73 48.17 -7.31
N ALA A 460 26.88 49.39 -7.84
CA ALA A 460 26.38 49.74 -9.16
C ALA A 460 27.55 49.82 -10.16
N LEU A 461 27.37 49.22 -11.32
CA LEU A 461 28.25 49.35 -12.47
C LEU A 461 27.49 50.09 -13.56
N ASP A 462 27.88 51.34 -13.78
CA ASP A 462 27.35 52.18 -14.85
C ASP A 462 28.20 52.00 -16.11
N THR A 463 27.52 51.75 -17.23
CA THR A 463 28.15 51.63 -18.55
C THR A 463 28.03 52.94 -19.32
N LEU A 464 29.08 53.27 -20.08
CA LEU A 464 29.10 54.47 -20.91
C LEU A 464 29.23 54.08 -22.38
N PRO A 465 28.28 54.47 -23.25
CA PRO A 465 28.37 54.18 -24.67
C PRO A 465 29.53 54.95 -25.29
N GLN A 466 30.36 54.25 -26.07
CA GLN A 466 31.41 54.86 -26.88
C GLN A 466 31.34 54.37 -28.34
N PRO A 467 31.62 55.25 -29.33
CA PRO A 467 31.68 54.85 -30.73
C PRO A 467 32.65 53.68 -30.93
N GLY A 468 32.17 52.60 -31.56
CA GLY A 468 32.99 51.41 -31.88
C GLY A 468 32.98 50.30 -30.82
N PHE A 469 32.34 50.47 -29.65
CA PHE A 469 32.27 49.43 -28.62
C PHE A 469 31.00 48.56 -28.72
N GLY A 470 29.81 49.13 -28.94
CA GLY A 470 28.58 48.36 -29.20
C GLY A 470 28.12 47.50 -28.00
N ASN A 471 27.68 46.27 -28.28
CA ASN A 471 27.23 45.31 -27.25
C ASN A 471 28.41 44.75 -26.44
N PHE A 472 28.12 44.25 -25.23
CA PHE A 472 29.03 43.47 -24.41
C PHE A 472 28.25 42.38 -23.67
N VAL A 473 28.96 41.36 -23.18
CA VAL A 473 28.41 40.35 -22.27
C VAL A 473 29.27 40.25 -21.02
N ILE A 474 28.81 40.81 -19.89
CA ILE A 474 29.43 40.61 -18.58
C ILE A 474 29.05 39.22 -18.09
N SER A 475 29.90 38.25 -18.39
CA SER A 475 29.75 36.84 -18.00
C SER A 475 29.96 36.57 -16.51
N GLY A 476 30.51 37.51 -15.75
CA GLY A 476 30.66 37.40 -14.30
C GLY A 476 31.25 38.65 -13.67
N LEU A 477 30.95 38.86 -12.38
CA LEU A 477 31.52 39.93 -11.58
C LEU A 477 31.82 39.42 -10.17
N SER A 478 33.05 39.62 -9.70
CA SER A 478 33.44 39.35 -8.32
C SER A 478 34.00 40.61 -7.68
N ALA A 479 33.79 40.77 -6.38
CA ALA A 479 34.32 41.90 -5.62
C ALA A 479 34.84 41.44 -4.25
N GLU A 480 35.88 42.11 -3.76
CA GLU A 480 36.50 41.84 -2.46
C GLU A 480 37.02 43.14 -1.83
N ILE A 481 36.85 43.26 -0.52
CA ILE A 481 37.43 44.34 0.28
C ILE A 481 38.87 43.92 0.59
N VAL A 482 39.83 44.75 0.19
CA VAL A 482 41.26 44.58 0.44
C VAL A 482 41.65 45.55 1.56
N PRO A 483 41.87 45.07 2.80
CA PRO A 483 42.32 45.92 3.90
C PRO A 483 43.75 46.46 3.68
N PRO A 484 44.15 47.55 4.36
CA PRO A 484 45.54 48.00 4.37
C PRO A 484 46.50 46.88 4.79
N ALA A 485 47.71 46.86 4.21
CA ALA A 485 48.75 45.92 4.63
C ALA A 485 49.03 46.09 6.14
N GLY A 486 49.01 44.99 6.89
CA GLY A 486 49.18 45.00 8.35
C GLY A 486 47.89 45.19 9.16
N THR A 487 46.72 45.15 8.53
CA THR A 487 45.42 45.15 9.24
C THR A 487 45.36 43.95 10.21
N PRO A 488 45.05 44.16 11.51
CA PRO A 488 44.97 43.07 12.47
C PRO A 488 43.88 42.07 12.08
N ALA A 489 44.20 40.79 12.24
CA ALA A 489 43.23 39.70 12.13
C ALA A 489 41.98 39.94 13.00
N PRO A 490 40.79 39.49 12.55
CA PRO A 490 39.57 39.59 13.34
C PRO A 490 39.76 38.90 14.70
N LYS A 491 39.26 39.55 15.76
CA LYS A 491 39.23 38.95 17.10
C LYS A 491 38.05 38.00 17.19
N ALA A 492 38.32 36.70 17.24
CA ALA A 492 37.31 35.65 17.35
C ALA A 492 37.54 34.83 18.62
N ARG A 493 36.43 34.41 19.24
CA ARG A 493 36.43 33.40 20.31
C ARG A 493 35.98 32.04 19.79
N PHE A 494 35.08 32.01 18.81
CA PHE A 494 34.59 30.76 18.24
C PHE A 494 34.95 30.66 16.76
N VAL A 495 35.27 29.45 16.31
CA VAL A 495 35.36 29.11 14.89
C VAL A 495 34.38 27.99 14.61
N ARG A 496 33.50 28.21 13.63
CA ARG A 496 32.42 27.30 13.26
C ARG A 496 32.52 26.88 11.80
N ILE A 497 32.30 25.60 11.55
CA ILE A 497 32.11 25.02 10.23
C ILE A 497 30.63 24.65 10.10
N GLU A 498 29.95 25.18 9.08
CA GLU A 498 28.54 24.87 8.80
C GLU A 498 28.41 24.24 7.42
N LEU A 499 27.53 23.25 7.29
CA LEU A 499 27.25 22.58 6.03
C LEU A 499 25.74 22.64 5.74
N PRO A 500 25.26 23.69 5.06
CA PRO A 500 23.84 23.86 4.77
C PRO A 500 23.27 22.74 3.88
N GLY A 501 22.05 22.32 4.17
CA GLY A 501 21.32 21.29 3.43
C GLY A 501 20.59 20.30 4.33
N ASN A 502 19.72 19.48 3.75
CA ASN A 502 19.01 18.41 4.45
C ASN A 502 19.81 17.11 4.38
N LYS A 503 19.87 16.35 5.49
CA LYS A 503 20.52 15.03 5.57
C LYS A 503 21.98 15.05 5.13
N LYS A 504 22.71 16.09 5.54
CA LYS A 504 24.13 16.28 5.23
C LYS A 504 25.02 15.61 6.28
N PHE A 505 26.18 15.13 5.87
CA PHE A 505 27.20 14.56 6.76
C PHE A 505 28.34 15.56 6.92
N LEU A 506 28.49 16.16 8.11
CA LEU A 506 29.64 17.01 8.40
C LEU A 506 30.73 16.15 9.04
N GLN A 507 31.87 16.03 8.36
CA GLN A 507 32.97 15.15 8.73
C GLN A 507 34.28 15.92 8.60
N LEU A 508 34.97 16.11 9.72
CA LEU A 508 36.18 16.94 9.77
C LEU A 508 37.29 16.13 10.43
N ALA A 509 38.41 15.99 9.72
CA ALA A 509 39.61 15.35 10.24
C ALA A 509 40.32 16.26 11.25
N GLU A 510 40.43 17.56 10.94
CA GLU A 510 41.05 18.55 11.82
C GLU A 510 40.59 19.96 11.42
N VAL A 511 40.45 20.85 12.40
CA VAL A 511 40.26 22.28 12.21
C VAL A 511 41.32 23.01 13.00
N GLN A 512 42.28 23.57 12.28
CA GLN A 512 43.38 24.32 12.88
C GLN A 512 43.03 25.81 12.86
N VAL A 513 43.21 26.49 13.98
CA VAL A 513 42.94 27.92 14.12
C VAL A 513 44.22 28.58 14.60
N PHE A 514 44.79 29.48 13.80
CA PHE A 514 46.09 30.09 14.09
C PHE A 514 45.95 31.52 14.60
N SER A 515 46.62 31.78 15.72
CA SER A 515 46.93 33.12 16.24
C SER A 515 48.45 33.33 16.14
N GLY A 516 48.90 34.08 15.15
CA GLY A 516 50.29 34.14 14.73
C GLY A 516 50.72 32.82 14.08
N THR A 517 51.78 32.22 14.62
CA THR A 517 52.26 30.89 14.18
C THR A 517 51.70 29.74 15.00
N GLU A 518 50.98 30.02 16.10
CA GLU A 518 50.46 29.00 17.02
C GLU A 518 49.07 28.52 16.61
N ASN A 519 48.87 27.20 16.49
CA ASN A 519 47.53 26.61 16.41
C ASN A 519 46.91 26.57 17.82
N ILE A 520 45.90 27.40 18.03
CA ILE A 520 45.22 27.57 19.32
C ILE A 520 43.98 26.68 19.48
N ALA A 521 43.51 26.01 18.41
CA ALA A 521 42.33 25.14 18.47
C ALA A 521 42.44 23.98 19.48
N PRO A 522 43.60 23.30 19.64
CA PRO A 522 43.74 22.21 20.62
C PRO A 522 43.60 22.64 22.09
N LYS A 523 43.71 23.94 22.38
CA LYS A 523 43.46 24.50 23.73
C LYS A 523 41.98 24.79 23.99
N GLY A 524 41.15 24.69 22.95
CA GLY A 524 39.73 25.00 23.00
C GLY A 524 38.85 23.81 23.40
N THR A 525 37.55 24.03 23.35
CA THR A 525 36.53 22.97 23.53
C THR A 525 35.68 22.89 22.27
N ALA A 526 35.66 21.73 21.60
CA ALA A 526 34.86 21.51 20.40
C ALA A 526 33.50 20.88 20.71
N THR A 527 32.47 21.33 19.98
CA THR A 527 31.10 20.80 20.00
C THR A 527 30.55 20.70 18.58
N GLN A 528 29.51 19.91 18.38
CA GLN A 528 28.87 19.74 17.07
C GLN A 528 27.37 19.49 17.23
N SER A 529 26.60 19.73 16.17
CA SER A 529 25.13 19.66 16.17
C SER A 529 24.54 18.30 16.55
N SER A 530 25.19 17.22 16.11
CA SER A 530 24.83 15.85 16.45
C SER A 530 26.06 14.93 16.36
N GLN A 531 26.00 13.73 16.91
CA GLN A 531 27.13 12.82 16.92
C GLN A 531 26.80 11.47 16.27
N TYR A 532 27.64 11.03 15.35
CA TYR A 532 27.61 9.68 14.82
C TYR A 532 28.51 8.77 15.67
N THR A 533 27.90 7.84 16.40
CA THR A 533 28.61 6.82 17.20
C THR A 533 29.62 7.44 18.18
N VAL A 534 30.90 7.07 18.10
CA VAL A 534 32.01 7.52 18.96
C VAL A 534 32.82 8.68 18.35
N ALA A 535 32.40 9.23 17.21
CA ALA A 535 33.11 10.26 16.46
C ALA A 535 32.83 11.68 17.00
N GLU A 536 33.29 11.93 18.22
CA GLU A 536 33.11 13.18 18.96
C GLU A 536 33.74 14.40 18.28
N ALA A 537 33.19 15.59 18.55
CA ALA A 537 33.67 16.87 18.02
C ALA A 537 35.15 17.15 18.30
N LYS A 538 35.65 16.73 19.47
CA LYS A 538 37.04 16.96 19.90
C LYS A 538 38.10 16.32 19.00
N ARG A 539 37.71 15.33 18.19
CA ARG A 539 38.63 14.67 17.26
C ARG A 539 39.18 15.65 16.22
N ALA A 540 38.38 16.63 15.80
CA ALA A 540 38.83 17.65 14.85
C ALA A 540 39.67 18.78 15.47
N ILE A 541 40.11 18.65 16.72
CA ILE A 541 41.11 19.54 17.34
C ILE A 541 42.15 18.71 18.12
N ASP A 542 42.32 17.44 17.77
CA ASP A 542 43.20 16.52 18.49
C ASP A 542 44.68 16.63 18.04
N GLY A 543 44.94 17.52 17.08
CA GLY A 543 46.27 17.78 16.53
C GLY A 543 46.69 16.78 15.45
N ARG A 544 45.81 15.87 15.02
CA ARG A 544 46.09 14.87 13.98
C ARG A 544 45.29 15.22 12.72
N THR A 545 45.98 15.31 11.60
CA THR A 545 45.36 15.64 10.30
C THR A 545 44.96 14.38 9.51
N GLU A 546 44.80 13.24 10.19
CA GLU A 546 44.53 11.95 9.56
C GLU A 546 43.07 11.84 9.12
N GLY A 547 42.86 11.81 7.80
CA GLY A 547 41.55 11.83 7.18
C GLY A 547 40.87 10.47 7.04
N ASP A 548 41.55 9.35 7.32
CA ASP A 548 40.92 8.03 7.37
C ASP A 548 40.09 7.87 8.65
N TYR A 549 38.77 7.73 8.50
CA TYR A 549 37.83 7.57 9.60
C TYR A 549 38.20 6.43 10.56
N ASN A 550 38.75 5.33 10.04
CA ASN A 550 39.10 4.15 10.85
C ASN A 550 40.33 4.38 11.73
N LYS A 551 41.07 5.48 11.53
CA LYS A 551 42.20 5.89 12.39
C LYS A 551 41.76 6.70 13.61
N GLY A 552 40.46 6.99 13.74
CA GLY A 552 39.87 7.54 14.96
C GLY A 552 40.06 9.05 15.18
N SER A 553 40.50 9.79 14.17
CA SER A 553 40.78 11.24 14.22
C SER A 553 39.71 12.09 13.51
N VAL A 554 38.72 11.46 12.87
CA VAL A 554 37.63 12.18 12.19
C VAL A 554 36.44 12.39 13.12
N SER A 555 35.99 13.64 13.29
CA SER A 555 34.69 14.01 13.87
C SER A 555 33.56 13.79 12.86
N HIS A 556 32.35 13.44 13.32
CA HIS A 556 31.28 13.05 12.40
C HIS A 556 29.87 13.31 12.98
N THR A 557 29.03 14.05 12.26
CA THR A 557 27.61 14.24 12.61
C THR A 557 26.71 13.10 12.14
N SER A 558 25.53 12.94 12.73
CA SER A 558 24.62 11.78 12.52
C SER A 558 24.08 11.62 11.08
N GLY A 559 24.12 12.67 10.25
CA GLY A 559 23.73 12.60 8.84
C GLY A 559 22.24 12.68 8.54
N ASN A 560 21.39 12.77 9.55
CA ASN A 560 19.92 12.86 9.41
C ASN A 560 19.35 14.24 9.78
N GLU A 561 20.22 15.22 10.03
CA GLU A 561 19.83 16.57 10.44
C GLU A 561 19.87 17.60 9.30
N LYS A 562 19.25 18.76 9.55
CA LYS A 562 19.23 19.92 8.65
C LYS A 562 20.31 20.92 9.10
N ASN A 563 21.17 21.31 8.16
CA ASN A 563 22.27 22.26 8.38
C ASN A 563 23.22 21.87 9.54
N PRO A 564 23.87 20.69 9.48
CA PRO A 564 24.84 20.28 10.50
C PRO A 564 25.97 21.31 10.67
N TRP A 565 26.49 21.43 11.90
CA TRP A 565 27.58 22.34 12.24
C TRP A 565 28.55 21.74 13.27
N TRP A 566 29.79 22.24 13.26
CA TRP A 566 30.85 21.96 14.21
C TRP A 566 31.48 23.28 14.67
N GLU A 567 31.79 23.46 15.95
CA GLU A 567 32.33 24.69 16.51
C GLU A 567 33.40 24.43 17.59
N VAL A 568 34.48 25.21 17.59
CA VAL A 568 35.45 25.27 18.69
C VAL A 568 35.35 26.59 19.45
N ASP A 569 35.21 26.53 20.78
CA ASP A 569 35.39 27.67 21.70
C ASP A 569 36.86 27.76 22.11
N LEU A 570 37.55 28.81 21.64
CA LEU A 570 38.97 29.11 21.91
C LEU A 570 39.21 29.66 23.33
N GLN A 571 38.18 29.68 24.19
CA GLN A 571 38.16 30.09 25.60
C GLN A 571 38.34 31.60 25.86
N ALA A 572 38.98 32.33 24.94
CA ALA A 572 39.15 33.77 24.96
C ALA A 572 39.10 34.34 23.54
N GLN A 573 39.06 35.66 23.39
CA GLN A 573 39.22 36.30 22.08
C GLN A 573 40.68 36.27 21.63
N HIS A 574 40.93 35.70 20.46
CA HIS A 574 42.24 35.66 19.81
C HIS A 574 42.19 36.37 18.46
N SER A 575 43.30 36.94 18.03
CA SER A 575 43.41 37.45 16.66
C SER A 575 43.63 36.25 15.75
N VAL A 576 42.58 35.79 15.07
CA VAL A 576 42.66 34.62 14.20
C VAL A 576 43.13 35.09 12.82
N GLN A 577 44.33 34.72 12.37
CA GLN A 577 44.87 35.08 11.04
C GLN A 577 44.61 34.00 9.99
N ARG A 578 44.46 32.75 10.42
CA ARG A 578 44.40 31.62 9.50
C ARG A 578 43.62 30.46 10.10
N ILE A 579 42.74 29.85 9.29
CA ILE A 579 41.98 28.66 9.64
C ILE A 579 42.25 27.60 8.58
N VAL A 580 42.56 26.37 8.97
CA VAL A 580 42.75 25.25 8.04
C VAL A 580 41.75 24.16 8.35
N VAL A 581 40.97 23.77 7.36
CA VAL A 581 39.98 22.70 7.46
C VAL A 581 40.51 21.47 6.74
N TRP A 582 40.67 20.36 7.47
CA TRP A 582 41.08 19.06 6.94
C TRP A 582 39.87 18.14 6.78
N ASN A 583 39.74 17.57 5.59
CA ASN A 583 38.60 16.76 5.20
C ASN A 583 38.86 15.27 5.48
N ARG A 584 37.79 14.48 5.49
CA ARG A 584 37.87 13.02 5.45
C ARG A 584 38.37 12.57 4.06
N THR A 585 39.29 11.61 4.03
CA THR A 585 40.01 11.21 2.80
C THR A 585 39.71 9.78 2.33
N ASP A 586 39.10 8.93 3.16
CA ASP A 586 38.81 7.53 2.81
C ASP A 586 37.45 7.34 2.08
N GLY A 587 37.32 6.23 1.34
CA GLY A 587 36.03 5.74 0.84
C GLY A 587 35.31 6.63 -0.18
N GLY A 588 36.00 7.55 -0.86
CA GLY A 588 35.36 8.49 -1.80
C GLY A 588 34.42 9.49 -1.13
N THR A 589 34.63 9.77 0.16
CA THR A 589 33.72 10.57 0.98
C THR A 589 34.00 12.07 0.97
N ALA A 590 35.09 12.52 0.34
CA ALA A 590 35.54 13.92 0.37
C ALA A 590 34.44 14.92 -0.07
N SER A 591 33.66 14.58 -1.10
CA SER A 591 32.56 15.42 -1.62
C SER A 591 31.39 15.62 -0.64
N ARG A 592 31.33 14.87 0.47
CA ARG A 592 30.28 15.07 1.48
C ARG A 592 30.35 16.44 2.15
N LEU A 593 31.53 17.07 2.13
CA LEU A 593 31.75 18.43 2.63
C LEU A 593 31.39 19.51 1.59
N ASP A 594 30.92 19.16 0.39
CA ASP A 594 30.54 20.13 -0.65
C ASP A 594 29.47 21.11 -0.14
N GLY A 595 29.76 22.41 -0.25
CA GLY A 595 28.90 23.50 0.20
C GLY A 595 29.19 24.03 1.61
N TYR A 596 30.22 23.53 2.29
CA TYR A 596 30.59 24.01 3.63
C TYR A 596 31.04 25.47 3.64
N ARG A 597 30.91 26.14 4.80
CA ARG A 597 31.47 27.47 5.06
C ARG A 597 32.15 27.53 6.42
N VAL A 598 33.12 28.43 6.55
CA VAL A 598 33.86 28.71 7.78
C VAL A 598 33.45 30.07 8.33
N ILE A 599 33.20 30.16 9.62
CA ILE A 599 32.76 31.39 10.31
C ILE A 599 33.62 31.60 11.54
N ALA A 600 34.22 32.77 11.68
CA ALA A 600 34.86 33.22 12.91
C ALA A 600 33.89 34.17 13.65
N LEU A 601 33.66 33.92 14.94
CA LEU A 601 32.64 34.60 15.74
C LEU A 601 33.25 35.28 16.97
N ASP A 602 32.74 36.44 17.35
CA ASP A 602 33.12 37.14 18.60
C ASP A 602 32.55 36.44 19.86
N GLU A 603 32.83 37.01 21.03
CA GLU A 603 32.35 36.50 22.32
C GLU A 603 30.81 36.46 22.46
N LYS A 604 30.09 37.26 21.66
CA LYS A 604 28.62 37.30 21.59
C LYS A 604 28.07 36.42 20.46
N ARG A 605 28.92 35.58 19.85
CA ARG A 605 28.62 34.74 18.69
C ARG A 605 28.16 35.54 17.46
N ARG A 606 28.66 36.76 17.28
CA ARG A 606 28.44 37.54 16.06
C ARG A 606 29.57 37.26 15.07
N PRO A 607 29.29 37.01 13.78
CA PRO A 607 30.33 36.82 12.78
C PRO A 607 31.25 38.03 12.70
N VAL A 608 32.55 37.81 12.84
CA VAL A 608 33.61 38.79 12.62
C VAL A 608 34.36 38.53 11.32
N TRP A 609 34.24 37.32 10.77
CA TRP A 609 34.70 36.94 9.44
C TRP A 609 33.97 35.66 9.00
N GLN A 610 33.73 35.50 7.70
CA GLN A 610 33.08 34.32 7.13
C GLN A 610 33.62 34.07 5.71
N SER A 611 33.78 32.79 5.35
CA SER A 611 34.09 32.37 3.99
C SER A 611 32.83 32.26 3.11
N GLU A 612 33.04 32.30 1.81
CA GLU A 612 32.06 31.78 0.86
C GLU A 612 31.73 30.30 1.15
N PRO A 613 30.50 29.84 0.82
CA PRO A 613 30.23 28.42 0.66
C PRO A 613 31.16 27.82 -0.41
N GLN A 614 31.91 26.79 -0.04
CA GLN A 614 32.84 26.15 -0.95
C GLN A 614 32.10 25.20 -1.87
N ALA A 615 32.04 25.52 -3.16
CA ALA A 615 31.32 24.73 -4.16
C ALA A 615 31.81 23.27 -4.22
N THR A 616 33.12 23.06 -4.00
CA THR A 616 33.76 21.74 -3.97
C THR A 616 34.59 21.58 -2.71
N ALA A 617 34.45 20.44 -2.03
CA ALA A 617 35.25 20.09 -0.88
C ALA A 617 36.72 19.89 -1.23
N PRO A 618 37.66 20.27 -0.34
CA PRO A 618 39.07 19.97 -0.53
C PRO A 618 39.30 18.46 -0.47
N GLN A 619 40.18 17.94 -1.33
CA GLN A 619 40.56 16.51 -1.30
C GLN A 619 41.33 16.13 -0.03
N VAL A 620 42.05 17.08 0.58
CA VAL A 620 42.83 16.87 1.80
C VAL A 620 42.57 17.99 2.79
N SER A 621 42.89 19.23 2.44
CA SER A 621 42.63 20.39 3.28
C SER A 621 42.49 21.68 2.48
N GLN A 622 41.91 22.69 3.12
CA GLN A 622 41.81 24.04 2.60
C GLN A 622 42.18 25.05 3.67
N GLU A 623 42.97 26.04 3.26
CA GLU A 623 43.38 27.14 4.12
C GLU A 623 42.56 28.40 3.82
N PHE A 624 42.18 29.09 4.89
CA PHE A 624 41.48 30.36 4.88
C PHE A 624 42.31 31.40 5.62
N VAL A 625 42.70 32.48 4.93
CA VAL A 625 43.40 33.61 5.54
C VAL A 625 42.36 34.65 5.94
N THR A 626 42.19 34.85 7.25
CA THR A 626 41.17 35.74 7.83
C THR A 626 41.67 37.17 8.01
N SER A 627 42.98 37.40 7.89
CA SER A 627 43.61 38.73 7.84
C SER A 627 43.78 39.28 6.42
N GLY A 628 43.20 38.61 5.42
CA GLY A 628 43.36 38.91 4.00
C GLY A 628 42.16 39.63 3.38
N GLU A 629 41.98 39.42 2.08
CA GLU A 629 40.90 40.00 1.28
C GLU A 629 39.54 39.41 1.73
N ILE A 630 38.55 40.27 1.94
CA ILE A 630 37.20 39.89 2.38
C ILE A 630 36.31 39.83 1.14
N PRO A 631 35.89 38.65 0.68
CA PRO A 631 35.02 38.54 -0.50
C PRO A 631 33.64 39.17 -0.24
N ILE A 632 33.02 39.71 -1.29
CA ILE A 632 31.66 40.24 -1.27
C ILE A 632 30.73 39.25 -1.98
N VAL A 633 29.74 38.76 -1.25
CA VAL A 633 28.63 37.96 -1.80
C VAL A 633 27.47 38.84 -2.19
N PHE A 634 27.17 38.85 -3.46
CA PHE A 634 25.93 39.44 -3.97
C PHE A 634 24.80 38.40 -3.95
N ALA A 635 23.65 38.78 -3.44
CA ALA A 635 22.45 37.96 -3.35
C ALA A 635 21.54 38.12 -4.57
N ALA A 636 21.57 39.29 -5.21
CA ALA A 636 20.79 39.57 -6.40
C ALA A 636 21.55 40.55 -7.31
N ALA A 637 21.26 40.47 -8.60
CA ALA A 637 21.72 41.39 -9.63
C ALA A 637 20.53 41.81 -10.50
N GLN A 638 20.42 43.09 -10.79
CA GLN A 638 19.35 43.70 -11.57
C GLN A 638 19.93 44.76 -12.50
N ALA A 639 19.35 44.93 -13.68
CA ALA A 639 19.72 46.00 -14.59
C ALA A 639 18.49 46.80 -15.04
N ASP A 640 18.71 48.04 -15.45
CA ASP A 640 17.69 48.90 -16.06
C ASP A 640 17.31 48.46 -17.49
N TYR A 641 18.15 47.65 -18.12
CA TYR A 641 17.88 46.97 -19.39
C TYR A 641 18.56 45.60 -19.44
N GLU A 642 17.86 44.63 -20.03
CA GLU A 642 18.37 43.27 -20.25
C GLU A 642 18.06 42.81 -21.68
N GLN A 643 19.07 42.35 -22.40
CA GLN A 643 18.86 41.63 -23.66
C GLN A 643 18.14 40.30 -23.40
N SER A 644 17.20 39.93 -24.28
CA SER A 644 16.50 38.64 -24.19
C SER A 644 17.48 37.47 -24.10
N GLY A 645 17.38 36.68 -23.02
CA GLY A 645 18.27 35.54 -22.74
C GLY A 645 19.58 35.89 -21.99
N PHE A 646 19.83 37.17 -21.69
CA PHE A 646 21.05 37.69 -21.04
C PHE A 646 20.72 38.59 -19.84
N SER A 647 20.08 38.01 -18.82
CA SER A 647 19.66 38.73 -17.60
C SER A 647 20.82 39.10 -16.67
N ALA A 648 20.65 40.16 -15.88
CA ALA A 648 21.60 40.60 -14.85
C ALA A 648 21.90 39.50 -13.82
N ALA A 649 20.90 38.69 -13.46
CA ALA A 649 21.05 37.58 -12.52
C ALA A 649 22.10 36.53 -12.96
N SER A 650 22.35 36.40 -14.27
CA SER A 650 23.33 35.46 -14.82
C SER A 650 24.77 35.80 -14.42
N VAL A 651 25.06 37.07 -14.10
CA VAL A 651 26.37 37.55 -13.66
C VAL A 651 26.84 36.87 -12.36
N LEU A 652 25.89 36.40 -11.54
CA LEU A 652 26.15 35.76 -10.24
C LEU A 652 26.25 34.22 -10.32
N GLN A 653 25.97 33.62 -11.49
CA GLN A 653 25.93 32.17 -11.61
C GLN A 653 27.35 31.57 -11.75
N PRO A 654 27.58 30.35 -11.26
CA PRO A 654 28.83 29.65 -11.50
C PRO A 654 29.05 29.45 -13.00
N LYS A 655 30.30 29.56 -13.46
CA LYS A 655 30.69 29.52 -14.87
C LYS A 655 30.13 28.27 -15.58
N THR A 656 28.99 28.39 -16.26
CA THR A 656 28.43 27.34 -17.10
C THR A 656 29.17 27.27 -18.45
N LYS A 657 29.00 26.16 -19.18
CA LYS A 657 29.65 25.91 -20.47
C LYS A 657 29.37 27.01 -21.51
N ASP A 658 28.24 27.72 -21.38
CA ASP A 658 27.79 28.74 -22.33
C ASP A 658 28.19 30.17 -21.93
N ARG A 659 28.76 30.38 -20.73
CA ARG A 659 29.21 31.70 -20.21
C ARG A 659 28.25 32.86 -20.51
N LYS A 660 26.95 32.61 -20.37
CA LYS A 660 25.91 33.64 -20.50
C LYS A 660 26.04 34.62 -19.34
N GLY A 661 25.78 35.89 -19.62
CA GLY A 661 25.96 37.00 -18.69
C GLY A 661 24.90 38.07 -18.87
N TRP A 662 25.16 39.27 -18.34
CA TRP A 662 24.36 40.45 -18.63
C TRP A 662 24.80 41.09 -19.94
N ALA A 663 23.84 41.38 -20.83
CA ALA A 663 24.09 42.02 -22.12
C ALA A 663 23.04 43.06 -22.46
N ILE A 664 23.39 43.99 -23.36
CA ILE A 664 22.61 45.19 -23.65
C ILE A 664 22.24 45.34 -25.14
N ALA A 665 22.31 44.27 -25.94
CA ALA A 665 21.94 44.35 -27.35
C ALA A 665 20.50 44.85 -27.50
N GLY A 666 20.30 45.78 -28.45
CA GLY A 666 19.04 46.50 -28.65
C GLY A 666 18.95 47.85 -27.94
N ALA A 667 19.90 48.20 -27.06
CA ALA A 667 19.93 49.50 -26.40
C ALA A 667 21.36 50.10 -26.24
N THR A 668 22.27 49.85 -27.17
CA THR A 668 23.70 50.19 -27.05
C THR A 668 24.04 51.69 -27.01
N GLU A 669 23.11 52.56 -27.40
CA GLU A 669 23.36 54.00 -27.58
C GLU A 669 23.16 54.85 -26.30
N LYS A 670 22.77 54.23 -25.18
CA LYS A 670 22.56 54.91 -23.90
C LYS A 670 23.30 54.21 -22.75
N PRO A 671 23.60 54.93 -21.66
CA PRO A 671 24.10 54.31 -20.43
C PRO A 671 23.10 53.31 -19.86
N HIS A 672 23.63 52.25 -19.22
CA HIS A 672 22.88 51.27 -18.44
C HIS A 672 23.58 50.97 -17.13
N THR A 673 22.81 50.60 -16.12
CA THR A 673 23.30 50.33 -14.77
C THR A 673 23.01 48.89 -14.38
N LEU A 674 24.06 48.14 -14.02
CA LEU A 674 23.95 46.86 -13.32
C LEU A 674 24.09 47.09 -11.82
N THR A 675 23.05 46.78 -11.05
CA THR A 675 23.03 46.85 -9.59
C THR A 675 23.14 45.46 -9.00
N LEU A 676 24.17 45.22 -8.18
CA LEU A 676 24.36 44.01 -7.39
C LEU A 676 24.15 44.31 -5.91
N THR A 677 23.28 43.58 -5.22
CA THR A 677 22.95 43.82 -3.81
C THR A 677 23.45 42.69 -2.93
N THR A 678 23.96 43.01 -1.74
CA THR A 678 24.37 41.99 -0.76
C THR A 678 23.16 41.50 0.03
N LYS A 679 23.23 40.27 0.56
CA LYS A 679 22.14 39.75 1.43
C LYS A 679 22.01 40.54 2.72
N THR A 680 23.13 40.99 3.26
CA THR A 680 23.27 41.78 4.49
C THR A 680 24.38 42.82 4.30
N PRO A 681 24.32 43.97 4.98
CA PRO A 681 25.41 44.95 4.94
C PRO A 681 26.76 44.33 5.36
N ILE A 682 27.83 44.62 4.61
CA ILE A 682 29.19 44.15 4.89
C ILE A 682 29.98 45.29 5.50
N GLU A 683 30.50 45.11 6.71
CA GLU A 683 31.35 46.10 7.39
C GLU A 683 32.69 46.25 6.67
N VAL A 684 33.14 47.50 6.54
CA VAL A 684 34.37 47.86 5.84
C VAL A 684 35.41 48.34 6.86
N PRO A 685 36.56 47.65 6.98
CA PRO A 685 37.67 48.14 7.78
C PRO A 685 38.19 49.49 7.25
N ALA A 686 38.48 50.43 8.14
CA ALA A 686 38.95 51.76 7.75
C ALA A 686 40.23 51.70 6.89
N GLY A 687 40.25 52.45 5.79
CA GLY A 687 41.39 52.49 4.86
C GLY A 687 41.43 51.35 3.84
N SER A 688 40.44 50.47 3.83
CA SER A 688 40.34 49.40 2.81
C SER A 688 40.11 49.96 1.41
N LYS A 689 40.44 49.17 0.40
CA LYS A 689 40.05 49.39 -1.00
C LYS A 689 39.15 48.26 -1.48
N LEU A 690 38.28 48.52 -2.43
CA LEU A 690 37.47 47.50 -3.10
C LEU A 690 38.21 47.05 -4.34
N ARG A 691 38.46 45.76 -4.51
CA ARG A 691 38.88 45.19 -5.79
C ARG A 691 37.69 44.54 -6.45
N ILE A 692 37.44 44.88 -7.71
CA ILE A 692 36.37 44.34 -8.53
C ILE A 692 37.02 43.67 -9.74
N VAL A 693 36.58 42.46 -10.07
CA VAL A 693 36.94 41.76 -11.30
C VAL A 693 35.68 41.58 -12.14
N ILE A 694 35.68 42.19 -13.33
CA ILE A 694 34.60 42.10 -14.31
C ILE A 694 35.06 41.15 -15.41
N ALA A 695 34.37 40.04 -15.60
CA ALA A 695 34.68 39.03 -16.60
C ALA A 695 33.77 39.20 -17.81
N GLN A 696 34.36 39.52 -18.97
CA GLN A 696 33.72 39.47 -20.27
C GLN A 696 34.29 38.28 -21.03
N GLN A 697 33.76 37.07 -20.80
CA GLN A 697 34.33 35.81 -21.30
C GLN A 697 33.34 35.02 -22.16
N SER A 698 32.20 35.64 -22.53
CA SER A 698 31.15 34.98 -23.32
C SER A 698 31.61 34.71 -24.74
N GLU A 699 31.16 33.59 -25.30
CA GLU A 699 31.35 33.25 -26.72
C GLU A 699 30.25 33.89 -27.60
N TYR A 700 29.27 34.54 -26.97
CA TYR A 700 28.21 35.28 -27.65
C TYR A 700 28.59 36.76 -27.80
N PRO A 701 28.46 37.34 -29.00
CA PRO A 701 28.84 38.72 -29.30
C PRO A 701 27.88 39.80 -28.77
#